data_AF-A0A2V1AD93-F1
#
_entry.id   AF-A0A2V1AD93-F1
#
_cell.length_a   1.000
_cell.length_b   1.000
_cell.length_c   1.000
_cell.angle_alpha   90.00
_cell.angle_beta   90.00
_cell.angle_gamma   90.00
#
_symmetry.space_group_name_H-M   'P 1'
#
loop_
_entity.id
_entity.type
_entity.pdbx_description
1 polymer ?
#
loop_
_entity_poly.entity_id
_entity_poly.type
_entity_poly.pdbx_seq_one_letter_code
_entity_poly.pdbx_strand_id
1 'polypeptide(L)'
;MDDLKRFLVELSPHFCYKDNRQVKVNVYKAFYWAITGEGKYFSELFTGSVEDHAEILGGFKWNPTEHLSKKPFFVNTGIGEYSHPKQQICGYTFKEGDAIYRCAECGYDDTCVICGHCFNKEDHVNHNVSLYYAGSGNEGMCDCGDDTAFKSQLDCACQGTLDVETNFREYIHDALHIAFDYVLDVTNFSISSLPFVHDNLENRGQRVFDTRQLSDFGALPFHKYGSVDENTYDSWYLVLWNDENHNYDEAQTAIRAATGLSISAAEKIARLINASGRAVLKEETEPRALLSSQKSAEADGLVCTIMSRRDYVREMIVGAILNWVCDIITFSSNSAFREECKKQLGILLLKPNYEFSKSLSSEMFPSSITQLADQCFRCGLVVDGVLDDITNARVLEKKSLGRLLGPVCWLIEHFASLKNSTNGLLNIKEIVYDVRSKREKSSIEKAIGSSINDITYIFAKNDSSDILSCISSDDSFYWLLTLMKFYQGSLPITRKVGEHVSQESLKDVLIFLQRSVPIYFITKCATLADPSVGVSDVLKRFFALYNKHMGSTSLKPKSKVSVNPISLINPINAFASRLIQATPVSDLAEIISSHDLALLHLADISLKSIVLNSQVKIGLWIRNGSSVSRQASYYSEYSLKELSYFRDMQYIQAAGVYSLGEMAYSRDLHILQTALVFGNSRDVLEMIIDLWEFEDWYSGEVGSELTVYEDRFGYACEQLIKVLYHIFTDRSLFQTQQSEKGPDMFIRRICYSLCDKPKSFSDLITEFDGDDIDVGVFESHLQKCALLQSPSGITDSGVYRLRPEYYEQLDPLSSCVDSSRFESVAESLIKNLSKSRKIKENEVVLEPKFVRASCERVNEKLSSFFTTREFAKLMYKLMRESIDSGQEIYIQQLLHFLHAILVDVQSSETMKKHLDTYIDIPICDLLLTIAESSMSSAVTVKADYLLTKLIDMDDRHSDKPAEPHDIAESSIFTEVIMKYLNGYGPALDYIQKGYVKLIVVSSFELMNILKSNCFNFAKNQAFYKSYDDHIEADFRSYFGSLFESFEDGIDTIHVEREKLIAFFLDSLTQIASVYLRQCSIFWDLLTAIQSENGYERNLPTFDEIFEGDEDEFLEDFMIPSD
;
A
#
# COMPACT_ATOMS: atom_id res chain seq x y z
N MET A 1 -11.99 -10.52 44.03
CA MET A 1 -11.34 -9.66 43.01
C MET A 1 -10.27 -8.75 43.60
N ASP A 2 -10.53 -7.99 44.67
CA ASP A 2 -9.48 -7.16 45.31
C ASP A 2 -8.29 -7.98 45.83
N ASP A 3 -8.52 -9.19 46.34
CA ASP A 3 -7.43 -10.09 46.75
C ASP A 3 -6.58 -10.57 45.56
N LEU A 4 -7.14 -10.66 44.34
CA LEU A 4 -6.36 -10.97 43.13
C LEU A 4 -5.39 -9.82 42.81
N LYS A 5 -5.88 -8.57 42.85
CA LYS A 5 -5.04 -7.39 42.63
C LYS A 5 -3.91 -7.32 43.65
N ARG A 6 -4.23 -7.57 44.93
CA ARG A 6 -3.25 -7.61 46.02
C ARG A 6 -2.22 -8.71 45.79
N PHE A 7 -2.68 -9.91 45.47
CA PHE A 7 -1.84 -11.08 45.26
C PHE A 7 -0.85 -10.92 44.10
N LEU A 8 -1.22 -10.25 43.00
CA LEU A 8 -0.31 -9.99 41.89
C LEU A 8 0.88 -9.09 42.29
N VAL A 9 0.65 -8.13 43.18
CA VAL A 9 1.73 -7.28 43.72
C VAL A 9 2.58 -8.06 44.73
N GLU A 10 1.93 -8.82 45.63
CA GLU A 10 2.61 -9.60 46.68
C GLU A 10 3.38 -10.81 46.13
N LEU A 11 3.01 -11.31 44.95
CA LEU A 11 3.70 -12.36 44.22
C LEU A 11 5.17 -12.02 43.96
N SER A 12 5.46 -10.74 43.71
CA SER A 12 6.82 -10.30 43.47
C SER A 12 7.66 -10.61 44.70
N PRO A 13 7.49 -10.01 45.90
CA PRO A 13 8.38 -10.27 47.03
C PRO A 13 8.57 -11.73 47.48
N HIS A 14 7.66 -12.66 47.17
CA HIS A 14 7.69 -14.03 47.70
C HIS A 14 8.62 -14.99 46.94
N PHE A 15 8.86 -14.79 45.64
CA PHE A 15 9.69 -15.71 44.87
C PHE A 15 11.14 -15.25 44.76
N CYS A 16 12.10 -16.18 44.70
CA CYS A 16 13.52 -15.89 44.44
C CYS A 16 13.93 -16.11 42.97
N TYR A 17 12.94 -16.13 42.06
CA TYR A 17 13.05 -15.80 40.62
C TYR A 17 14.02 -16.61 39.75
N LYS A 18 14.24 -17.88 40.10
CA LYS A 18 14.94 -18.82 39.20
C LYS A 18 14.00 -19.75 38.44
N ASP A 19 12.70 -19.65 38.67
CA ASP A 19 11.73 -20.63 38.15
C ASP A 19 10.48 -19.96 37.56
N ASN A 20 10.52 -19.67 36.26
CA ASN A 20 9.37 -19.22 35.46
C ASN A 20 8.14 -20.11 35.67
N ARG A 21 8.34 -21.40 35.96
CA ARG A 21 7.26 -22.37 36.20
C ARG A 21 6.50 -22.05 37.48
N GLN A 22 7.18 -21.59 38.53
CA GLN A 22 6.53 -21.23 39.81
C GLN A 22 5.66 -19.99 39.68
N VAL A 23 6.17 -18.96 39.00
CA VAL A 23 5.39 -17.74 38.70
C VAL A 23 4.15 -18.12 37.89
N LYS A 24 4.33 -18.88 36.78
CA LYS A 24 3.22 -19.34 35.95
C LYS A 24 2.17 -20.11 36.75
N VAL A 25 2.58 -21.08 37.56
CA VAL A 25 1.64 -21.90 38.34
C VAL A 25 0.84 -21.07 39.34
N ASN A 26 1.47 -20.14 40.05
CA ASN A 26 0.77 -19.32 41.05
C ASN A 26 -0.16 -18.29 40.42
N VAL A 27 0.25 -17.66 39.32
CA VAL A 27 -0.61 -16.77 38.51
C VAL A 27 -1.83 -17.55 38.02
N TYR A 28 -1.63 -18.73 37.43
CA TYR A 28 -2.72 -19.56 36.94
C TYR A 28 -3.67 -19.99 38.07
N LYS A 29 -3.15 -20.41 39.23
CA LYS A 29 -4.00 -20.74 40.39
C LYS A 29 -4.87 -19.55 40.79
N ALA A 30 -4.29 -18.36 40.92
CA ALA A 30 -5.00 -17.16 41.34
C ALA A 30 -6.08 -16.74 40.33
N PHE A 31 -5.75 -16.75 39.04
CA PHE A 31 -6.71 -16.39 37.99
C PHE A 31 -7.81 -17.44 37.80
N TYR A 32 -7.49 -18.74 37.82
CA TYR A 32 -8.53 -19.78 37.76
C TYR A 32 -9.42 -19.80 39.02
N TRP A 33 -8.89 -19.48 40.20
CA TRP A 33 -9.68 -19.29 41.41
C TRP A 33 -10.62 -18.08 41.30
N ALA A 34 -10.12 -16.95 40.81
CA ALA A 34 -10.90 -15.72 40.66
C ALA A 34 -11.96 -15.84 39.56
N ILE A 35 -11.60 -16.34 38.38
CA ILE A 35 -12.50 -16.44 37.23
C ILE A 35 -13.65 -17.41 37.50
N THR A 36 -13.44 -18.41 38.35
CA THR A 36 -14.47 -19.40 38.72
C THR A 36 -15.31 -18.98 39.94
N GLY A 37 -15.20 -17.73 40.40
CA GLY A 37 -15.99 -17.23 41.53
C GLY A 37 -15.65 -17.96 42.83
N GLU A 38 -14.37 -17.97 43.21
CA GLU A 38 -13.85 -18.67 44.40
C GLU A 38 -14.04 -20.19 44.31
N GLY A 39 -13.78 -20.75 43.12
CA GLY A 39 -13.89 -22.18 42.87
C GLY A 39 -15.32 -22.71 42.64
N LYS A 40 -16.35 -21.86 42.73
CA LYS A 40 -17.75 -22.23 42.51
C LYS A 40 -17.98 -22.90 41.15
N TYR A 41 -17.36 -22.37 40.09
CA TYR A 41 -17.49 -22.84 38.71
C TYR A 41 -16.36 -23.78 38.28
N PHE A 42 -15.51 -24.24 39.21
CA PHE A 42 -14.31 -25.00 38.86
C PHE A 42 -14.63 -26.36 38.22
N SER A 43 -15.67 -27.03 38.71
CA SER A 43 -16.14 -28.31 38.16
C SER A 43 -16.72 -28.19 36.74
N GLU A 44 -17.02 -26.97 36.27
CA GLU A 44 -17.46 -26.74 34.88
C GLU A 44 -16.28 -26.67 33.91
N LEU A 45 -15.06 -26.45 34.41
CA LEU A 45 -13.85 -26.28 33.58
C LEU A 45 -12.93 -27.50 33.61
N PHE A 46 -12.83 -28.18 34.77
CA PHE A 46 -11.89 -29.30 34.96
C PHE A 46 -12.63 -30.58 35.37
N THR A 47 -12.21 -31.70 34.79
CA THR A 47 -12.79 -33.03 35.03
C THR A 47 -11.94 -33.77 36.08
N GLY A 48 -12.50 -34.04 37.26
CA GLY A 48 -11.83 -34.70 38.39
C GLY A 48 -12.80 -35.00 39.54
N SER A 49 -12.39 -35.82 40.51
CA SER A 49 -13.22 -36.06 41.69
C SER A 49 -13.31 -34.78 42.55
N VAL A 50 -14.37 -34.63 43.35
CA VAL A 50 -14.51 -33.48 44.29
C VAL A 50 -13.31 -33.39 45.25
N GLU A 51 -12.66 -34.51 45.55
CA GLU A 51 -11.47 -34.62 46.40
C GLU A 51 -10.21 -34.08 45.69
N ASP A 52 -10.02 -34.35 44.40
CA ASP A 52 -8.93 -33.78 43.59
C ASP A 52 -9.07 -32.26 43.42
N HIS A 53 -10.31 -31.79 43.22
CA HIS A 53 -10.61 -30.36 43.14
C HIS A 53 -10.37 -29.62 44.47
N ALA A 54 -10.64 -30.29 45.60
CA ALA A 54 -10.34 -29.77 46.92
C ALA A 54 -8.83 -29.76 47.23
N GLU A 55 -8.04 -30.70 46.70
CA GLU A 55 -6.58 -30.71 46.85
C GLU A 55 -5.88 -29.64 45.99
N ILE A 56 -6.41 -29.37 44.78
CA ILE A 56 -5.82 -28.41 43.84
C ILE A 56 -6.18 -26.96 44.19
N LEU A 57 -7.44 -26.69 44.57
CA LEU A 57 -7.95 -25.34 44.84
C LEU A 57 -8.69 -25.18 46.18
N GLY A 58 -9.07 -26.27 46.86
CA GLY A 58 -9.90 -26.25 48.06
C GLY A 58 -9.24 -25.56 49.24
N GLY A 59 -9.43 -24.25 49.32
CA GLY A 59 -8.83 -23.39 50.34
C GLY A 59 -7.61 -22.63 49.85
N PHE A 60 -7.58 -22.18 48.59
CA PHE A 60 -6.61 -21.19 48.13
C PHE A 60 -6.69 -19.93 49.03
N LYS A 61 -5.69 -19.74 49.90
CA LYS A 61 -5.62 -18.64 50.88
C LYS A 61 -4.86 -17.42 50.37
N TRP A 62 -4.74 -17.26 49.05
CA TRP A 62 -3.91 -16.21 48.44
C TRP A 62 -2.45 -16.24 48.92
N ASN A 63 -1.94 -17.43 49.25
CA ASN A 63 -0.53 -17.64 49.63
C ASN A 63 0.22 -18.31 48.47
N PRO A 64 1.40 -17.81 48.08
CA PRO A 64 2.22 -18.44 47.06
C PRO A 64 2.59 -19.89 47.42
N THR A 65 2.43 -20.81 46.47
CA THR A 65 2.87 -22.20 46.59
C THR A 65 4.32 -22.32 46.13
N GLU A 66 5.21 -22.79 47.01
CA GLU A 66 6.63 -23.04 46.69
C GLU A 66 6.88 -24.44 46.10
N HIS A 67 6.05 -25.44 46.45
CA HIS A 67 6.17 -26.80 45.95
C HIS A 67 5.31 -27.04 44.70
N LEU A 68 5.95 -27.41 43.59
CA LEU A 68 5.28 -27.72 42.33
C LEU A 68 4.90 -29.20 42.25
N SER A 69 3.65 -29.48 41.84
CA SER A 69 3.27 -30.82 41.41
C SER A 69 4.00 -31.20 40.11
N LYS A 70 4.30 -32.50 39.91
CA LYS A 70 4.96 -32.99 38.68
C LYS A 70 4.18 -32.59 37.42
N LYS A 71 2.84 -32.59 37.47
CA LYS A 71 1.94 -32.09 36.43
C LYS A 71 1.03 -30.98 37.01
N PRO A 72 1.01 -29.75 36.45
CA PRO A 72 0.11 -28.69 36.89
C PRO A 72 -1.36 -29.01 36.58
N PHE A 73 -2.30 -28.52 37.39
CA PHE A 73 -3.73 -28.83 37.23
C PHE A 73 -4.31 -28.37 35.90
N PHE A 74 -3.87 -27.21 35.40
CA PHE A 74 -4.31 -26.63 34.14
C PHE A 74 -3.79 -27.37 32.90
N VAL A 75 -3.00 -28.43 33.07
CA VAL A 75 -2.58 -29.34 31.99
C VAL A 75 -3.51 -30.57 31.89
N ASN A 76 -4.29 -30.86 32.93
CA ASN A 76 -5.27 -31.95 32.95
C ASN A 76 -6.67 -31.45 32.52
N THR A 77 -6.76 -30.87 31.34
CA THR A 77 -8.03 -30.49 30.70
C THR A 77 -8.48 -31.66 29.83
N GLY A 78 -9.64 -32.27 30.13
CA GLY A 78 -10.20 -33.33 29.28
C GLY A 78 -10.49 -32.84 27.86
N ILE A 79 -10.46 -33.73 26.87
CA ILE A 79 -10.87 -33.38 25.50
C ILE A 79 -12.41 -33.34 25.47
N GLY A 80 -12.99 -32.14 25.57
CA GLY A 80 -14.42 -31.93 25.33
C GLY A 80 -14.73 -31.92 23.84
N GLU A 81 -15.97 -32.22 23.46
CA GLU A 81 -16.41 -32.03 22.08
C GLU A 81 -16.37 -30.55 21.71
N TYR A 82 -15.64 -30.21 20.65
CA TYR A 82 -15.58 -28.84 20.13
C TYR A 82 -16.96 -28.43 19.60
N SER A 83 -17.39 -27.22 19.95
CA SER A 83 -18.62 -26.60 19.44
C SER A 83 -18.43 -25.09 19.37
N HIS A 84 -19.18 -24.42 18.48
CA HIS A 84 -19.23 -22.96 18.38
C HIS A 84 -20.68 -22.46 18.23
N PRO A 85 -20.97 -21.17 18.48
CA PRO A 85 -22.33 -20.65 18.41
C PRO A 85 -22.90 -20.66 16.99
N LYS A 86 -24.21 -20.88 16.85
CA LYS A 86 -24.92 -20.99 15.56
C LYS A 86 -24.78 -19.82 14.58
N GLN A 87 -24.43 -18.64 15.07
CA GLN A 87 -24.35 -17.39 14.28
C GLN A 87 -22.94 -16.82 14.28
N GLN A 88 -21.93 -17.64 14.59
CA GLN A 88 -20.54 -17.23 14.62
C GLN A 88 -19.72 -18.14 13.71
N ILE A 89 -18.72 -17.51 13.08
CA ILE A 89 -17.66 -18.23 12.38
C ILE A 89 -16.97 -19.15 13.39
N CYS A 90 -16.72 -20.39 12.98
CA CYS A 90 -16.02 -21.38 13.77
C CYS A 90 -14.62 -20.89 14.16
N GLY A 91 -13.83 -20.46 13.16
CA GLY A 91 -12.51 -19.86 13.37
C GLY A 91 -11.53 -20.76 14.12
N TYR A 92 -11.77 -22.08 14.15
CA TYR A 92 -10.90 -23.04 14.78
C TYR A 92 -9.56 -23.07 14.03
N THR A 93 -8.49 -22.66 14.72
CA THR A 93 -7.12 -22.75 14.21
C THR A 93 -6.69 -24.21 14.20
N PHE A 94 -6.31 -24.71 13.02
CA PHE A 94 -5.92 -26.11 12.87
C PHE A 94 -4.66 -26.42 13.68
N LYS A 95 -4.62 -27.61 14.27
CA LYS A 95 -3.47 -28.18 14.96
C LYS A 95 -2.92 -29.33 14.13
N GLU A 96 -1.64 -29.63 14.28
CA GLU A 96 -1.01 -30.76 13.59
C GLU A 96 -1.84 -32.05 13.74
N GLY A 97 -2.14 -32.69 12.60
CA GLY A 97 -2.97 -33.90 12.53
C GLY A 97 -4.48 -33.65 12.43
N ASP A 98 -4.97 -32.41 12.52
CA ASP A 98 -6.38 -32.10 12.32
C ASP A 98 -6.82 -32.36 10.87
N ALA A 99 -7.99 -32.94 10.70
CA ALA A 99 -8.60 -33.16 9.38
C ALA A 99 -9.16 -31.85 8.81
N ILE A 100 -8.71 -31.49 7.61
CA ILE A 100 -9.13 -30.32 6.85
C ILE A 100 -9.88 -30.77 5.60
N TYR A 101 -11.14 -30.36 5.50
CA TYR A 101 -12.02 -30.66 4.38
C TYR A 101 -12.15 -29.44 3.48
N ARG A 102 -12.01 -29.66 2.17
CA ARG A 102 -12.24 -28.65 1.14
C ARG A 102 -13.19 -29.21 0.09
N CYS A 103 -14.24 -28.47 -0.22
CA CYS A 103 -15.22 -28.83 -1.25
C CYS A 103 -15.12 -27.85 -2.42
N ALA A 104 -14.77 -28.33 -3.62
CA ALA A 104 -14.57 -27.47 -4.80
C ALA A 104 -15.86 -26.79 -5.27
N GLU A 105 -17.01 -27.42 -5.03
CA GLU A 105 -18.32 -26.89 -5.39
C GLU A 105 -18.85 -25.91 -4.34
N CYS A 106 -18.69 -26.22 -3.04
CA CYS A 106 -19.22 -25.38 -1.96
C CYS A 106 -18.34 -24.16 -1.69
N GLY A 107 -17.01 -24.28 -1.74
CA GLY A 107 -16.09 -23.15 -1.50
C GLY A 107 -16.13 -22.10 -2.62
N TYR A 108 -15.88 -20.84 -2.28
CA TYR A 108 -15.66 -19.79 -3.28
C TYR A 108 -14.31 -19.93 -3.97
N ASP A 109 -13.27 -20.31 -3.23
CA ASP A 109 -11.91 -20.52 -3.74
C ASP A 109 -11.19 -21.70 -3.05
N ASP A 110 -9.90 -21.85 -3.37
CA ASP A 110 -9.04 -22.93 -2.91
C ASP A 110 -8.59 -22.82 -1.45
N THR A 111 -8.83 -21.67 -0.82
CA THR A 111 -8.49 -21.38 0.58
C THR A 111 -9.64 -21.70 1.53
N CYS A 112 -10.85 -21.90 1.01
CA CYS A 112 -12.05 -22.18 1.80
C CYS A 112 -12.00 -23.60 2.41
N VAL A 113 -11.87 -23.67 3.74
CA VAL A 113 -11.59 -24.93 4.45
C VAL A 113 -12.48 -25.12 5.68
N ILE A 114 -12.86 -26.38 5.93
CA ILE A 114 -13.75 -26.80 7.03
C ILE A 114 -12.99 -27.78 7.93
N CYS A 115 -12.95 -27.53 9.24
CA CYS A 115 -12.38 -28.49 10.19
C CYS A 115 -13.26 -29.74 10.33
N GLY A 116 -12.66 -30.86 10.71
CA GLY A 116 -13.38 -32.12 10.94
C GLY A 116 -14.54 -32.04 11.94
N HIS A 117 -14.53 -31.07 12.88
CA HIS A 117 -15.68 -30.84 13.77
C HIS A 117 -16.91 -30.26 13.03
N CYS A 118 -16.69 -29.39 12.05
CA CYS A 118 -17.75 -28.66 11.36
C CYS A 118 -18.28 -29.40 10.14
N PHE A 119 -17.46 -30.29 9.55
CA PHE A 119 -17.79 -30.98 8.32
C PHE A 119 -19.06 -31.83 8.45
N ASN A 120 -20.08 -31.46 7.66
CA ASN A 120 -21.31 -32.21 7.54
C ASN A 120 -21.38 -32.88 6.16
N LYS A 121 -21.28 -34.21 6.15
CA LYS A 121 -21.29 -35.00 4.91
C LYS A 121 -22.57 -34.84 4.07
N GLU A 122 -23.71 -34.51 4.70
CA GLU A 122 -24.99 -34.40 4.00
C GLU A 122 -25.04 -33.17 3.08
N ASP A 123 -24.24 -32.13 3.35
CA ASP A 123 -24.13 -30.93 2.52
C ASP A 123 -23.28 -31.13 1.26
N HIS A 124 -22.59 -32.27 1.16
CA HIS A 124 -21.58 -32.52 0.13
C HIS A 124 -21.89 -33.77 -0.71
N VAL A 125 -23.16 -34.14 -0.80
CA VAL A 125 -23.60 -35.28 -1.63
C VAL A 125 -23.40 -34.95 -3.11
N ASN A 126 -22.58 -35.76 -3.80
CA ASN A 126 -22.15 -35.57 -5.19
C ASN A 126 -21.22 -34.37 -5.44
N HIS A 127 -20.53 -33.85 -4.42
CA HIS A 127 -19.50 -32.83 -4.57
C HIS A 127 -18.08 -33.44 -4.55
N ASN A 128 -17.11 -32.74 -5.12
CA ASN A 128 -15.70 -33.07 -5.09
C ASN A 128 -15.06 -32.51 -3.80
N VAL A 129 -15.03 -33.37 -2.78
CA VAL A 129 -14.42 -33.06 -1.48
C VAL A 129 -13.02 -33.66 -1.41
N SER A 130 -12.04 -32.80 -1.16
CA SER A 130 -10.66 -33.16 -0.82
C SER A 130 -10.46 -33.09 0.69
N LEU A 131 -9.68 -34.05 1.22
CA LEU A 131 -9.31 -34.13 2.63
C LEU A 131 -7.79 -34.17 2.72
N TYR A 132 -7.23 -33.31 3.55
CA TYR A 132 -5.83 -33.35 3.96
C TYR A 132 -5.71 -33.12 5.46
N TYR A 133 -4.52 -33.35 6.02
CA TYR A 133 -4.26 -33.20 7.45
C TYR A 133 -3.28 -32.06 7.67
N ALA A 134 -3.54 -31.26 8.70
CA ALA A 134 -2.71 -30.13 9.06
C ALA A 134 -1.28 -30.56 9.43
N GLY A 135 -0.25 -29.90 8.88
CA GLY A 135 1.15 -30.09 9.22
C GLY A 135 1.63 -29.28 10.46
N SER A 136 2.91 -29.45 10.83
CA SER A 136 3.55 -28.86 12.01
C SER A 136 3.84 -27.34 11.94
N GLY A 137 3.48 -26.68 10.84
CA GLY A 137 3.76 -25.26 10.56
C GLY A 137 2.56 -24.29 10.63
N ASN A 138 1.39 -24.77 11.07
CA ASN A 138 0.08 -24.09 11.06
C ASN A 138 -0.43 -23.64 9.67
N GLU A 139 -1.55 -24.25 9.24
CA GLU A 139 -2.13 -24.21 7.89
C GLU A 139 -3.55 -23.62 7.89
N GLY A 140 -3.76 -22.45 8.51
CA GLY A 140 -5.01 -21.68 8.42
C GLY A 140 -6.04 -21.92 9.54
N MET A 141 -7.28 -21.50 9.29
CA MET A 141 -8.40 -21.56 10.25
C MET A 141 -9.68 -21.99 9.55
N CYS A 142 -10.60 -22.63 10.28
CA CYS A 142 -11.87 -23.09 9.74
C CYS A 142 -12.82 -21.94 9.38
N ASP A 143 -13.33 -21.95 8.15
CA ASP A 143 -14.24 -20.94 7.60
C ASP A 143 -15.73 -21.25 7.85
N CYS A 144 -16.05 -22.34 8.54
CA CYS A 144 -17.44 -22.72 8.79
C CYS A 144 -18.22 -21.60 9.49
N GLY A 145 -19.36 -21.20 8.94
CA GLY A 145 -20.16 -20.08 9.44
C GLY A 145 -19.71 -18.70 8.91
N ASP A 146 -18.71 -18.64 8.03
CA ASP A 146 -18.39 -17.46 7.23
C ASP A 146 -19.21 -17.48 5.93
N ASP A 147 -20.19 -16.58 5.84
CA ASP A 147 -21.08 -16.46 4.67
C ASP A 147 -20.33 -16.04 3.39
N THR A 148 -19.07 -15.59 3.50
CA THR A 148 -18.22 -15.22 2.37
C THR A 148 -17.36 -16.38 1.85
N ALA A 149 -17.22 -17.47 2.61
CA ALA A 149 -16.35 -18.60 2.25
C ALA A 149 -17.07 -19.67 1.43
N PHE A 150 -18.39 -19.80 1.54
CA PHE A 150 -19.17 -20.83 0.84
C PHE A 150 -20.31 -20.27 -0.01
N LYS A 151 -20.48 -20.80 -1.23
CA LYS A 151 -21.51 -20.39 -2.20
C LYS A 151 -22.94 -20.67 -1.72
N SER A 152 -23.09 -21.58 -0.76
CA SER A 152 -24.36 -21.96 -0.14
C SER A 152 -24.14 -22.15 1.35
N GLN A 153 -25.16 -21.85 2.15
CA GLN A 153 -25.13 -22.09 3.59
C GLN A 153 -24.91 -23.58 3.87
N LEU A 154 -23.92 -23.89 4.72
CA LEU A 154 -23.61 -25.23 5.18
C LEU A 154 -24.22 -25.45 6.57
N ASP A 155 -24.79 -26.64 6.80
CA ASP A 155 -25.35 -27.06 8.07
C ASP A 155 -24.23 -27.62 8.95
N CYS A 156 -23.57 -26.74 9.72
CA CYS A 156 -22.43 -27.13 10.57
C CYS A 156 -22.77 -28.28 11.53
N ALA A 157 -21.94 -29.33 11.53
CA ALA A 157 -22.14 -30.51 12.36
C ALA A 157 -21.94 -30.27 13.87
N CYS A 158 -21.27 -29.19 14.28
CA CYS A 158 -20.90 -28.95 15.68
C CYS A 158 -21.43 -27.64 16.29
N GLN A 159 -22.36 -26.94 15.64
CA GLN A 159 -22.93 -25.72 16.21
C GLN A 159 -23.86 -26.00 17.40
N GLY A 160 -23.75 -25.20 18.47
CA GLY A 160 -24.50 -25.38 19.71
C GLY A 160 -25.02 -24.07 20.32
N THR A 161 -25.96 -24.18 21.26
CA THR A 161 -26.31 -23.07 22.17
C THR A 161 -25.32 -23.08 23.32
N LEU A 162 -24.36 -22.15 23.28
CA LEU A 162 -23.30 -22.01 24.26
C LEU A 162 -23.61 -20.78 25.14
N ASP A 163 -23.96 -21.00 26.41
CA ASP A 163 -24.18 -19.92 27.38
C ASP A 163 -23.61 -20.32 28.73
N VAL A 164 -23.19 -19.32 29.50
CA VAL A 164 -22.70 -19.49 30.87
C VAL A 164 -23.59 -18.72 31.83
N GLU A 165 -23.64 -19.14 33.09
CA GLU A 165 -24.41 -18.42 34.10
C GLU A 165 -23.98 -16.95 34.21
N THR A 166 -24.95 -16.05 34.46
CA THR A 166 -24.70 -14.60 34.53
C THR A 166 -23.62 -14.23 35.53
N ASN A 167 -23.61 -14.85 36.72
CA ASN A 167 -22.57 -14.60 37.72
C ASN A 167 -21.20 -15.10 37.24
N PHE A 168 -21.13 -16.18 36.46
CA PHE A 168 -19.86 -16.67 35.91
C PHE A 168 -19.30 -15.69 34.86
N ARG A 169 -20.17 -15.16 33.99
CA ARG A 169 -19.83 -14.10 33.03
C ARG A 169 -19.22 -12.87 33.72
N GLU A 170 -19.78 -12.44 34.85
CA GLU A 170 -19.24 -11.31 35.63
C GLU A 170 -17.82 -11.61 36.15
N TYR A 171 -17.59 -12.80 36.69
CA TYR A 171 -16.24 -13.21 37.12
C TYR A 171 -15.23 -13.29 35.97
N ILE A 172 -15.66 -13.72 34.78
CA ILE A 172 -14.83 -13.70 33.55
C ILE A 172 -14.43 -12.28 33.18
N HIS A 173 -15.39 -11.36 33.16
CA HIS A 173 -15.15 -9.95 32.85
C HIS A 173 -14.15 -9.33 33.83
N ASP A 174 -14.39 -9.48 35.13
CA ASP A 174 -13.57 -8.88 36.18
C ASP A 174 -12.14 -9.43 36.19
N ALA A 175 -11.97 -10.75 36.02
CA ALA A 175 -10.65 -11.37 35.97
C ALA A 175 -9.83 -10.89 34.77
N LEU A 176 -10.44 -10.80 33.58
CA LEU A 176 -9.81 -10.25 32.38
C LEU A 176 -9.50 -8.75 32.55
N HIS A 177 -10.40 -7.96 33.14
CA HIS A 177 -10.16 -6.54 33.39
C HIS A 177 -8.94 -6.33 34.30
N ILE A 178 -8.82 -7.11 35.38
CA ILE A 178 -7.68 -7.07 36.30
C ILE A 178 -6.38 -7.52 35.61
N ALA A 179 -6.46 -8.56 34.76
CA ALA A 179 -5.32 -9.02 33.96
C ALA A 179 -4.76 -7.89 33.09
N PHE A 180 -5.60 -7.24 32.27
CA PHE A 180 -5.15 -6.17 31.39
C PHE A 180 -4.76 -4.90 32.14
N ASP A 181 -5.45 -4.55 33.22
CA ASP A 181 -5.03 -3.44 34.10
C ASP A 181 -3.60 -3.65 34.61
N TYR A 182 -3.29 -4.83 35.13
CA TYR A 182 -1.96 -5.16 35.60
C TYR A 182 -0.92 -5.16 34.48
N VAL A 183 -1.25 -5.74 33.32
CA VAL A 183 -0.36 -5.75 32.15
C VAL A 183 -0.01 -4.34 31.72
N LEU A 184 -1.00 -3.48 31.53
CA LEU A 184 -0.81 -2.10 31.07
C LEU A 184 -0.05 -1.25 32.08
N ASP A 185 -0.39 -1.34 33.36
CA ASP A 185 0.30 -0.57 34.39
C ASP A 185 1.76 -1.00 34.61
N VAL A 186 2.08 -2.29 34.47
CA VAL A 186 3.46 -2.79 34.54
C VAL A 186 4.26 -2.36 33.31
N THR A 187 3.73 -2.57 32.10
CA THR A 187 4.48 -2.27 30.86
C THR A 187 4.71 -0.78 30.67
N ASN A 188 3.82 0.08 31.18
CA ASN A 188 4.01 1.54 31.18
C ASN A 188 5.31 1.97 31.90
N PHE A 189 5.82 1.16 32.82
CA PHE A 189 7.07 1.42 33.56
C PHE A 189 8.22 0.45 33.21
N SER A 190 8.04 -0.44 32.25
CA SER A 190 9.09 -1.31 31.68
C SER A 190 10.05 -0.55 30.76
N ILE A 191 10.58 0.57 31.23
CA ILE A 191 11.40 1.50 30.43
C ILE A 191 12.90 1.24 30.54
N SER A 192 13.29 0.23 31.32
CA SER A 192 14.70 -0.04 31.64
C SER A 192 15.52 -0.44 30.41
N SER A 193 14.88 -0.98 29.37
CA SER A 193 15.50 -1.36 28.09
C SER A 193 15.69 -0.18 27.12
N LEU A 194 15.22 1.03 27.45
CA LEU A 194 15.25 2.15 26.53
C LEU A 194 16.65 2.79 26.43
N PRO A 195 17.13 3.17 25.23
CA PRO A 195 18.50 3.65 25.03
C PRO A 195 18.93 4.76 25.99
N PHE A 196 18.04 5.73 26.28
CA PHE A 196 18.38 6.84 27.17
C PHE A 196 18.62 6.41 28.64
N VAL A 197 18.02 5.29 29.08
CA VAL A 197 18.23 4.73 30.42
C VAL A 197 19.62 4.08 30.49
N HIS A 198 20.01 3.39 29.42
CA HIS A 198 21.35 2.80 29.27
C HIS A 198 22.43 3.91 29.19
N ASP A 199 22.20 4.96 28.39
CA ASP A 199 23.13 6.10 28.28
C ASP A 199 23.34 6.85 29.61
N ASN A 200 22.28 6.96 30.44
CA ASN A 200 22.36 7.58 31.76
C ASN A 200 23.14 6.72 32.77
N LEU A 201 23.12 5.40 32.64
CA LEU A 201 23.92 4.47 33.46
C LEU A 201 25.43 4.55 33.14
N GLU A 202 25.79 4.86 31.90
CA GLU A 202 27.19 4.89 31.42
C GLU A 202 27.94 6.21 31.73
N ASN A 203 27.24 7.34 31.77
CA ASN A 203 27.84 8.68 31.80
C ASN A 203 28.37 9.13 33.19
N ARG A 204 29.65 9.54 33.24
CA ARG A 204 30.40 9.89 34.48
C ARG A 204 30.36 11.38 34.89
N GLY A 205 29.63 12.26 34.19
CA GLY A 205 29.74 13.72 34.37
C GLY A 205 28.48 14.48 34.83
N GLN A 206 27.30 14.12 34.31
CA GLN A 206 26.02 14.70 34.74
C GLN A 206 24.97 13.59 34.68
N ARG A 207 24.64 13.03 35.85
CA ARG A 207 23.52 12.10 35.96
C ARG A 207 22.23 12.88 35.90
N VAL A 208 21.32 12.39 35.09
CA VAL A 208 20.00 12.98 34.93
C VAL A 208 19.03 12.42 35.98
N PHE A 209 19.09 11.11 36.22
CA PHE A 209 18.28 10.42 37.24
C PHE A 209 19.03 9.20 37.81
N ASP A 210 18.63 8.73 38.99
CA ASP A 210 19.18 7.53 39.62
C ASP A 210 18.31 6.30 39.27
N THR A 211 18.92 5.18 38.89
CA THR A 211 18.21 3.96 38.43
C THR A 211 17.28 3.40 39.49
N ARG A 212 17.64 3.50 40.77
CA ARG A 212 16.78 3.10 41.89
C ARG A 212 15.58 4.03 42.00
N GLN A 213 15.79 5.34 41.92
CA GLN A 213 14.68 6.31 41.89
C GLN A 213 13.72 6.08 40.72
N LEU A 214 14.25 5.71 39.54
CA LEU A 214 13.43 5.40 38.38
C LEU A 214 12.58 4.13 38.59
N SER A 215 13.21 3.07 39.12
CA SER A 215 12.51 1.85 39.51
C SER A 215 11.46 2.13 40.58
N ASP A 216 11.79 2.85 41.66
CA ASP A 216 10.86 3.20 42.74
C ASP A 216 9.67 4.03 42.21
N PHE A 217 9.88 4.88 41.20
CA PHE A 217 8.79 5.56 40.55
C PHE A 217 7.87 4.62 39.76
N GLY A 218 8.40 3.56 39.16
CA GLY A 218 7.60 2.49 38.55
C GLY A 218 6.79 1.64 39.53
N ALA A 219 6.74 2.02 40.82
CA ALA A 219 5.93 1.31 41.80
C ALA A 219 4.44 1.38 41.47
N LEU A 220 3.77 0.22 41.56
CA LEU A 220 2.33 0.11 41.31
C LEU A 220 1.54 0.81 42.42
N PRO A 221 0.48 1.56 42.10
CA PRO A 221 -0.21 2.38 43.09
C PRO A 221 -1.03 1.56 44.10
N PHE A 222 -0.78 1.80 45.39
CA PHE A 222 -1.49 1.16 46.50
C PHE A 222 -3.02 1.31 46.39
N HIS A 223 -3.51 2.48 45.97
CA HIS A 223 -4.96 2.73 45.87
C HIS A 223 -5.65 1.86 44.80
N LYS A 224 -4.91 1.38 43.78
CA LYS A 224 -5.45 0.51 42.73
C LYS A 224 -5.34 -0.97 43.09
N TYR A 225 -4.22 -1.37 43.70
CA TYR A 225 -3.90 -2.79 43.94
C TYR A 225 -4.06 -3.26 45.39
N GLY A 226 -4.18 -2.35 46.36
CA GLY A 226 -4.37 -2.67 47.76
C GLY A 226 -3.18 -3.33 48.47
N SER A 227 -1.99 -3.31 47.86
CA SER A 227 -0.72 -3.73 48.45
C SER A 227 0.38 -2.70 48.17
N VAL A 228 1.38 -2.65 49.03
CA VAL A 228 2.54 -1.76 48.89
C VAL A 228 3.57 -2.42 48.00
N ASP A 229 3.94 -1.72 46.94
CA ASP A 229 4.88 -2.22 45.95
C ASP A 229 6.30 -1.67 46.14
N GLU A 230 6.98 -2.18 47.15
CA GLU A 230 8.32 -1.74 47.53
C GLU A 230 9.42 -2.67 47.00
N ASN A 231 10.55 -2.08 46.63
CA ASN A 231 11.76 -2.79 46.26
C ASN A 231 12.45 -3.36 47.51
N THR A 232 11.90 -4.46 48.03
CA THR A 232 12.09 -4.94 49.42
C THR A 232 13.44 -5.62 49.70
N TYR A 233 14.19 -6.02 48.67
CA TYR A 233 15.37 -6.89 48.83
C TYR A 233 16.70 -6.27 48.45
N ASP A 234 16.73 -4.98 48.07
CA ASP A 234 17.93 -4.32 47.54
C ASP A 234 18.66 -5.23 46.53
N SER A 235 17.97 -5.72 45.50
CA SER A 235 18.52 -6.69 44.55
C SER A 235 18.26 -6.26 43.11
N TRP A 236 19.31 -6.39 42.29
CA TRP A 236 19.39 -5.89 40.92
C TRP A 236 19.93 -6.98 40.00
N TYR A 237 19.34 -7.08 38.82
CA TYR A 237 19.70 -8.06 37.79
C TYR A 237 20.35 -7.40 36.59
N LEU A 238 21.41 -8.05 36.11
CA LEU A 238 21.92 -7.86 34.76
C LEU A 238 21.22 -8.87 33.85
N VAL A 239 20.38 -8.40 32.95
CA VAL A 239 19.59 -9.21 32.03
C VAL A 239 20.18 -9.09 30.64
N LEU A 240 20.48 -10.23 30.00
CA LEU A 240 20.89 -10.29 28.59
C LEU A 240 19.68 -10.67 27.73
N TRP A 241 19.51 -9.94 26.62
CA TRP A 241 18.40 -10.12 25.68
C TRP A 241 18.85 -10.89 24.44
N ASN A 242 17.93 -11.67 23.87
CA ASN A 242 18.09 -12.21 22.52
C ASN A 242 17.92 -11.08 21.52
N ASP A 243 18.90 -10.88 20.65
CA ASP A 243 18.86 -9.85 19.61
C ASP A 243 18.70 -10.41 18.19
N GLU A 244 18.52 -11.73 18.05
CA GLU A 244 18.35 -12.46 16.79
C GLU A 244 19.50 -12.27 15.77
N ASN A 245 20.59 -11.58 16.17
CA ASN A 245 21.70 -11.24 15.29
C ASN A 245 22.96 -12.03 15.64
N HIS A 246 23.22 -12.25 16.93
CA HIS A 246 24.39 -12.99 17.39
C HIS A 246 24.12 -14.50 17.46
N ASN A 247 25.11 -15.30 17.10
CA ASN A 247 25.03 -16.75 17.19
C ASN A 247 25.29 -17.26 18.62
N TYR A 248 25.03 -18.56 18.85
CA TYR A 248 25.23 -19.19 20.15
C TYR A 248 26.64 -19.06 20.72
N ASP A 249 27.69 -19.06 19.88
CA ASP A 249 29.08 -18.99 20.33
C ASP A 249 29.45 -17.57 20.79
N GLU A 250 28.94 -16.55 20.08
CA GLU A 250 29.06 -15.14 20.46
C GLU A 250 28.34 -14.87 21.78
N ALA A 251 27.10 -15.36 21.91
CA ALA A 251 26.34 -15.26 23.16
C ALA A 251 27.05 -15.95 24.33
N GLN A 252 27.55 -17.18 24.14
CA GLN A 252 28.33 -17.90 25.16
C GLN A 252 29.58 -17.14 25.58
N THR A 253 30.29 -16.53 24.63
CA THR A 253 31.50 -15.74 24.90
C THR A 253 31.18 -14.55 25.79
N ALA A 254 30.12 -13.80 25.46
CA ALA A 254 29.66 -12.67 26.24
C ALA A 254 29.17 -13.06 27.65
N ILE A 255 28.38 -14.15 27.76
CA ILE A 255 27.92 -14.68 29.05
C ILE A 255 29.12 -15.00 29.94
N ARG A 256 30.14 -15.68 29.40
CA ARG A 256 31.35 -16.03 30.15
C ARG A 256 32.17 -14.80 30.54
N ALA A 257 32.29 -13.82 29.65
CA ALA A 257 32.97 -12.56 29.93
C ALA A 257 32.30 -11.80 31.08
N ALA A 258 30.97 -11.81 31.13
CA ALA A 258 30.19 -11.08 32.13
C ALA A 258 30.10 -11.78 33.50
N THR A 259 30.10 -13.12 33.51
CA THR A 259 29.76 -13.93 34.69
C THR A 259 30.92 -14.76 35.24
N GLY A 260 31.94 -15.06 34.43
CA GLY A 260 33.01 -16.01 34.78
C GLY A 260 32.58 -17.48 34.81
N LEU A 261 31.39 -17.82 34.32
CA LEU A 261 30.86 -19.18 34.31
C LEU A 261 31.60 -20.13 33.35
N SER A 262 31.43 -21.44 33.57
CA SER A 262 31.95 -22.48 32.66
C SER A 262 31.22 -22.47 31.32
N ILE A 263 31.84 -23.06 30.29
CA ILE A 263 31.25 -23.15 28.94
C ILE A 263 29.90 -23.86 28.96
N SER A 264 29.79 -24.99 29.68
CA SER A 264 28.52 -25.72 29.80
C SER A 264 27.41 -24.91 30.49
N ALA A 265 27.76 -24.09 31.48
CA ALA A 265 26.79 -23.20 32.12
C ALA A 265 26.36 -22.05 31.20
N ALA A 266 27.30 -21.48 30.43
CA ALA A 266 27.00 -20.44 29.46
C ALA A 266 26.13 -20.95 28.30
N GLU A 267 26.37 -22.18 27.83
CA GLU A 267 25.54 -22.84 26.81
C GLU A 267 24.09 -23.00 27.28
N LYS A 268 23.89 -23.43 28.53
CA LYS A 268 22.54 -23.54 29.13
C LYS A 268 21.84 -22.19 29.19
N ILE A 269 22.56 -21.12 29.54
CA ILE A 269 22.02 -19.76 29.58
C ILE A 269 21.69 -19.27 28.15
N ALA A 270 22.55 -19.52 27.17
CA ALA A 270 22.31 -19.14 25.77
C ALA A 270 21.08 -19.84 25.19
N ARG A 271 20.90 -21.14 25.44
CA ARG A 271 19.68 -21.88 25.06
C ARG A 271 18.44 -21.33 25.76
N LEU A 272 18.56 -20.94 27.03
CA LEU A 272 17.47 -20.29 27.76
C LEU A 272 17.12 -18.94 27.12
N ILE A 273 18.10 -18.10 26.78
CA ILE A 273 17.88 -16.81 26.10
C ILE A 273 17.17 -17.01 24.76
N ASN A 274 17.57 -17.99 23.96
CA ASN A 274 16.89 -18.31 22.70
C ASN A 274 15.43 -18.75 22.95
N ALA A 275 15.18 -19.56 23.99
CA ALA A 275 13.85 -20.08 24.28
C ALA A 275 12.91 -19.07 24.96
N SER A 276 13.42 -18.18 25.82
CA SER A 276 12.63 -17.24 26.62
C SER A 276 12.83 -15.77 26.25
N GLY A 277 13.62 -15.48 25.20
CA GLY A 277 13.99 -14.13 24.75
C GLY A 277 14.98 -13.39 25.63
N ARG A 278 15.26 -13.87 26.86
CA ARG A 278 16.17 -13.22 27.82
C ARG A 278 16.58 -14.14 28.97
N ALA A 279 17.66 -13.80 29.68
CA ALA A 279 18.05 -14.43 30.94
C ALA A 279 18.84 -13.49 31.86
N VAL A 280 18.75 -13.72 33.17
CA VAL A 280 19.59 -13.06 34.18
C VAL A 280 20.99 -13.65 34.13
N LEU A 281 21.98 -12.80 33.90
CA LEU A 281 23.40 -13.17 33.94
C LEU A 281 23.99 -13.06 35.34
N LYS A 282 23.62 -12.00 36.07
CA LYS A 282 24.22 -11.68 37.37
C LYS A 282 23.24 -10.92 38.28
N GLU A 283 23.36 -11.15 39.58
CA GLU A 283 22.60 -10.47 40.64
C GLU A 283 23.57 -9.73 41.58
N GLU A 284 23.24 -8.51 41.97
CA GLU A 284 24.00 -7.71 42.94
C GLU A 284 23.05 -6.86 43.80
N THR A 285 23.54 -6.35 44.94
CA THR A 285 22.71 -5.51 45.82
C THR A 285 22.58 -4.06 45.36
N GLU A 286 23.55 -3.59 44.58
CA GLU A 286 23.60 -2.24 44.06
C GLU A 286 23.73 -2.27 42.53
N PRO A 287 22.91 -1.50 41.79
CA PRO A 287 22.92 -1.55 40.32
C PRO A 287 24.31 -1.26 39.73
N ARG A 288 25.10 -0.42 40.41
CA ARG A 288 26.45 -0.05 39.95
C ARG A 288 27.45 -1.21 39.99
N ALA A 289 27.25 -2.21 40.84
CA ALA A 289 28.12 -3.37 40.91
C ALA A 289 28.01 -4.26 39.65
N LEU A 290 26.95 -4.09 38.86
CA LEU A 290 26.72 -4.83 37.61
C LEU A 290 27.37 -4.17 36.39
N LEU A 291 27.75 -2.89 36.46
CA LEU A 291 28.25 -2.12 35.31
C LEU A 291 29.52 -2.72 34.68
N SER A 292 30.40 -3.35 35.46
CA SER A 292 31.59 -4.02 34.91
C SER A 292 31.20 -5.25 34.11
N SER A 293 30.26 -6.06 34.62
CA SER A 293 29.77 -7.25 33.94
C SER A 293 28.94 -6.90 32.71
N GLN A 294 28.16 -5.82 32.77
CA GLN A 294 27.42 -5.28 31.63
C GLN A 294 28.37 -4.94 30.48
N LYS A 295 29.41 -4.14 30.75
CA LYS A 295 30.43 -3.77 29.75
C LYS A 295 31.16 -4.97 29.15
N SER A 296 31.35 -6.02 29.94
CA SER A 296 31.95 -7.26 29.44
C SER A 296 31.00 -8.07 28.55
N ALA A 297 29.70 -8.09 28.85
CA ALA A 297 28.70 -8.73 27.99
C ALA A 297 28.49 -7.97 26.67
N GLU A 298 28.49 -6.63 26.72
CA GLU A 298 28.18 -5.77 25.57
C GLU A 298 29.39 -5.48 24.67
N ALA A 299 30.58 -6.00 25.01
CA ALA A 299 31.83 -5.72 24.30
C ALA A 299 31.76 -6.03 22.79
N ASP A 300 31.00 -7.06 22.42
CA ASP A 300 30.80 -7.49 21.04
C ASP A 300 29.47 -6.98 20.43
N GLY A 301 28.70 -6.18 21.18
CA GLY A 301 27.51 -5.49 20.68
C GLY A 301 26.16 -6.07 21.05
N LEU A 302 26.13 -7.11 21.89
CA LEU A 302 24.93 -7.61 22.58
C LEU A 302 24.33 -6.55 23.51
N VAL A 303 23.04 -6.69 23.85
CA VAL A 303 22.30 -5.72 24.66
C VAL A 303 22.00 -6.27 26.06
N CYS A 304 22.47 -5.58 27.10
CA CYS A 304 22.18 -5.92 28.48
C CYS A 304 21.44 -4.80 29.21
N THR A 305 20.46 -5.15 30.05
CA THR A 305 19.74 -4.18 30.90
C THR A 305 20.02 -4.45 32.38
N ILE A 306 20.24 -3.38 33.15
CA ILE A 306 20.22 -3.45 34.62
C ILE A 306 18.83 -3.03 35.11
N MET A 307 18.14 -3.93 35.82
CA MET A 307 16.81 -3.67 36.36
C MET A 307 16.64 -4.24 37.76
N SER A 308 15.69 -3.72 38.52
CA SER A 308 15.43 -4.26 39.86
C SER A 308 14.87 -5.68 39.76
N ARG A 309 15.19 -6.49 40.76
CA ARG A 309 14.65 -7.83 40.91
C ARG A 309 13.11 -7.82 40.94
N ARG A 310 12.49 -6.78 41.52
CA ARG A 310 11.03 -6.57 41.53
C ARG A 310 10.46 -6.37 40.12
N ASP A 311 11.09 -5.52 39.31
CA ASP A 311 10.59 -5.15 37.97
C ASP A 311 10.69 -6.31 36.97
N TYR A 312 11.79 -7.05 36.98
CA TYR A 312 11.97 -8.26 36.17
C TYR A 312 10.83 -9.27 36.36
N VAL A 313 10.33 -9.38 37.59
CA VAL A 313 9.36 -10.39 37.99
C VAL A 313 7.95 -9.98 37.65
N ARG A 314 7.65 -8.68 37.71
CA ARG A 314 6.38 -8.15 37.22
C ARG A 314 6.21 -8.46 35.74
N GLU A 315 7.28 -8.34 34.96
CA GLU A 315 7.28 -8.72 33.55
C GLU A 315 7.11 -10.24 33.36
N MET A 316 7.65 -11.08 34.25
CA MET A 316 7.34 -12.52 34.24
C MET A 316 5.86 -12.80 34.57
N ILE A 317 5.28 -12.07 35.52
CA ILE A 317 3.85 -12.17 35.86
C ILE A 317 3.00 -11.75 34.66
N VAL A 318 3.36 -10.67 33.97
CA VAL A 318 2.74 -10.24 32.72
C VAL A 318 2.80 -11.36 31.67
N GLY A 319 3.96 -11.97 31.46
CA GLY A 319 4.10 -13.11 30.55
C GLY A 319 3.21 -14.30 30.96
N ALA A 320 3.10 -14.60 32.25
CA ALA A 320 2.20 -15.65 32.75
C ALA A 320 0.72 -15.30 32.56
N ILE A 321 0.32 -14.04 32.74
CA ILE A 321 -1.03 -13.55 32.50
C ILE A 321 -1.40 -13.68 31.02
N LEU A 322 -0.54 -13.23 30.11
CA LEU A 322 -0.80 -13.32 28.67
C LEU A 322 -0.93 -14.78 28.21
N ASN A 323 -0.05 -15.66 28.71
CA ASN A 323 -0.18 -17.10 28.46
C ASN A 323 -1.52 -17.65 29.00
N TRP A 324 -1.96 -17.22 30.18
CA TRP A 324 -3.26 -17.63 30.74
C TRP A 324 -4.42 -17.13 29.88
N VAL A 325 -4.37 -15.89 29.39
CA VAL A 325 -5.38 -15.34 28.47
C VAL A 325 -5.45 -16.16 27.18
N CYS A 326 -4.30 -16.53 26.58
CA CYS A 326 -4.25 -17.42 25.42
C CYS A 326 -4.88 -18.79 25.72
N ASP A 327 -4.61 -19.37 26.89
CA ASP A 327 -5.15 -20.67 27.27
C ASP A 327 -6.69 -20.62 27.42
N ILE A 328 -7.26 -19.58 28.03
CA ILE A 328 -8.73 -19.49 28.23
C ILE A 328 -9.50 -19.18 26.94
N ILE A 329 -8.92 -18.44 25.98
CA ILE A 329 -9.58 -18.17 24.69
C ILE A 329 -9.47 -19.34 23.71
N THR A 330 -8.60 -20.31 23.98
CA THR A 330 -8.46 -21.56 23.24
C THR A 330 -8.92 -22.78 24.03
N PHE A 331 -9.61 -22.56 25.16
CA PHE A 331 -9.94 -23.60 26.13
C PHE A 331 -10.74 -24.75 25.51
N SER A 332 -10.18 -25.97 25.54
CA SER A 332 -10.71 -27.11 24.80
C SER A 332 -11.79 -27.90 25.55
N SER A 333 -11.81 -27.86 26.88
CA SER A 333 -12.74 -28.69 27.67
C SER A 333 -14.16 -28.13 27.75
N ASN A 334 -14.33 -26.81 27.58
CA ASN A 334 -15.63 -26.16 27.71
C ASN A 334 -15.78 -25.04 26.68
N SER A 335 -16.55 -25.32 25.63
CA SER A 335 -16.78 -24.37 24.53
C SER A 335 -17.59 -23.13 24.97
N ALA A 336 -18.51 -23.25 25.93
CA ALA A 336 -19.27 -22.09 26.42
C ALA A 336 -18.39 -21.09 27.18
N PHE A 337 -17.50 -21.59 28.03
CA PHE A 337 -16.51 -20.78 28.73
C PHE A 337 -15.53 -20.09 27.76
N ARG A 338 -15.00 -20.84 26.78
CA ARG A 338 -14.07 -20.32 25.77
C ARG A 338 -14.66 -19.14 25.00
N GLU A 339 -15.88 -19.30 24.48
CA GLU A 339 -16.53 -18.26 23.68
C GLU A 339 -16.94 -17.05 24.53
N GLU A 340 -17.35 -17.25 25.79
CA GLU A 340 -17.59 -16.12 26.69
C GLU A 340 -16.29 -15.37 27.01
N CYS A 341 -15.16 -16.05 27.21
CA CYS A 341 -13.86 -15.41 27.41
C CYS A 341 -13.45 -14.55 26.20
N LYS A 342 -13.59 -15.07 24.97
CA LYS A 342 -13.34 -14.30 23.73
C LYS A 342 -14.23 -13.05 23.65
N LYS A 343 -15.51 -13.19 24.00
CA LYS A 343 -16.47 -12.09 24.02
C LYS A 343 -16.10 -11.00 25.04
N GLN A 344 -15.80 -11.39 26.28
CA GLN A 344 -15.41 -10.44 27.33
C GLN A 344 -14.07 -9.76 27.02
N LEU A 345 -13.13 -10.49 26.43
CA LEU A 345 -11.89 -9.92 25.92
C LEU A 345 -12.17 -8.83 24.89
N GLY A 346 -13.01 -9.12 23.88
CA GLY A 346 -13.43 -8.12 22.90
C GLY A 346 -14.04 -6.87 23.53
N ILE A 347 -14.93 -7.03 24.51
CA ILE A 347 -15.55 -5.91 25.23
C ILE A 347 -14.49 -5.02 25.92
N LEU A 348 -13.48 -5.63 26.55
CA LEU A 348 -12.43 -4.92 27.28
C LEU A 348 -11.46 -4.19 26.36
N LEU A 349 -11.03 -4.84 25.27
CA LEU A 349 -10.10 -4.26 24.30
C LEU A 349 -10.67 -3.04 23.59
N LEU A 350 -12.00 -2.98 23.49
CA LEU A 350 -12.70 -1.92 22.79
C LEU A 350 -13.23 -0.82 23.72
N LYS A 351 -12.84 -0.83 25.01
CA LYS A 351 -13.33 0.13 26.00
C LYS A 351 -12.65 1.51 25.82
N PRO A 352 -13.39 2.59 25.50
CA PRO A 352 -12.85 3.92 25.27
C PRO A 352 -12.17 4.51 26.50
N ASN A 353 -11.19 5.39 26.27
CA ASN A 353 -10.56 6.25 27.27
C ASN A 353 -9.96 5.48 28.46
N TYR A 354 -9.11 4.48 28.18
CA TYR A 354 -8.34 3.84 29.24
C TYR A 354 -7.39 4.85 29.92
N GLU A 355 -7.44 4.92 31.24
CA GLU A 355 -6.56 5.76 32.04
C GLU A 355 -5.56 4.88 32.80
N PHE A 356 -4.27 5.09 32.54
CA PHE A 356 -3.22 4.45 33.34
C PHE A 356 -3.34 4.87 34.80
N SER A 357 -3.08 3.93 35.71
CA SER A 357 -3.15 4.20 37.15
C SER A 357 -2.14 5.23 37.63
N LYS A 358 -1.06 5.39 36.85
CA LYS A 358 0.03 6.33 37.07
C LYS A 358 0.72 6.59 35.73
N SER A 359 1.05 7.84 35.44
CA SER A 359 1.85 8.24 34.26
C SER A 359 3.27 8.69 34.68
N LEU A 360 4.22 8.67 33.74
CA LEU A 360 5.51 9.33 33.93
C LEU A 360 5.29 10.83 34.06
N SER A 361 5.96 11.50 35.00
CA SER A 361 5.86 12.96 35.14
C SER A 361 7.09 13.64 34.56
N SER A 362 6.91 14.72 33.80
CA SER A 362 8.01 15.54 33.33
C SER A 362 8.81 16.16 34.48
N GLU A 363 8.20 16.34 35.66
CA GLU A 363 8.86 16.86 36.86
C GLU A 363 9.95 15.93 37.41
N MET A 364 9.90 14.64 37.07
CA MET A 364 10.95 13.68 37.44
C MET A 364 12.26 13.95 36.71
N PHE A 365 12.20 14.67 35.60
CA PHE A 365 13.33 14.89 34.72
C PHE A 365 13.76 16.36 34.82
N PRO A 366 15.03 16.66 35.14
CA PRO A 366 15.51 18.03 35.24
C PRO A 366 15.14 18.84 33.99
N SER A 367 14.70 20.08 34.19
CA SER A 367 14.19 21.01 33.17
C SER A 367 15.16 21.31 32.00
N SER A 368 16.39 20.81 32.05
CA SER A 368 17.39 20.90 30.99
C SER A 368 17.19 19.92 29.82
N ILE A 369 16.19 19.02 29.84
CA ILE A 369 16.05 17.98 28.80
C ILE A 369 14.68 18.02 28.12
N THR A 370 14.48 19.05 27.29
CA THR A 370 13.40 19.10 26.29
C THR A 370 13.44 17.90 25.33
N GLN A 371 14.59 17.21 25.23
CA GLN A 371 14.79 16.01 24.42
C GLN A 371 14.20 14.73 25.03
N LEU A 372 13.88 14.69 26.33
CA LEU A 372 13.46 13.45 26.97
C LEU A 372 11.98 13.16 26.76
N ALA A 373 11.13 14.18 26.76
CA ALA A 373 9.74 14.03 26.31
C ALA A 373 9.70 13.49 24.86
N ASP A 374 10.59 13.99 23.99
CA ASP A 374 10.77 13.54 22.61
C ASP A 374 11.34 12.10 22.52
N GLN A 375 12.25 11.70 23.41
CA GLN A 375 12.76 10.32 23.51
C GLN A 375 11.72 9.34 24.06
N CYS A 376 11.04 9.69 25.15
CA CYS A 376 9.92 8.93 25.72
C CYS A 376 8.80 8.75 24.69
N PHE A 377 8.49 9.83 23.95
CA PHE A 377 7.57 9.82 22.82
C PHE A 377 8.01 8.87 21.70
N ARG A 378 9.27 8.95 21.25
CA ARG A 378 9.84 8.00 20.26
C ARG A 378 9.74 6.53 20.69
N CYS A 379 9.70 6.29 22.00
CA CYS A 379 9.59 4.95 22.59
C CYS A 379 8.15 4.59 23.01
N GLY A 380 7.14 5.38 22.62
CA GLY A 380 5.73 5.09 22.91
C GLY A 380 5.28 5.32 24.35
N LEU A 381 6.04 6.06 25.16
CA LEU A 381 5.75 6.30 26.56
C LEU A 381 4.84 7.50 26.79
N VAL A 382 3.91 7.37 27.75
CA VAL A 382 2.99 8.43 28.18
C VAL A 382 3.63 9.31 29.24
N VAL A 383 3.79 10.61 28.96
CA VAL A 383 4.33 11.61 29.90
C VAL A 383 3.26 12.64 30.25
N ASP A 384 3.12 12.94 31.54
CA ASP A 384 2.11 13.83 32.15
C ASP A 384 0.66 13.50 31.76
N GLY A 385 0.38 12.22 31.51
CA GLY A 385 -0.95 11.76 31.06
C GLY A 385 -1.30 12.17 29.63
N VAL A 386 -0.35 12.76 28.90
CA VAL A 386 -0.50 13.12 27.49
C VAL A 386 0.15 12.02 26.65
N LEU A 387 -0.68 11.22 26.01
CA LEU A 387 -0.27 10.43 24.85
C LEU A 387 -0.27 11.43 23.68
N ASP A 388 0.90 11.93 23.29
CA ASP A 388 1.00 12.88 22.18
C ASP A 388 0.63 12.11 20.91
N ASP A 389 -0.65 12.12 20.56
CA ASP A 389 -1.18 11.21 19.56
C ASP A 389 -0.71 11.65 18.18
N ILE A 390 0.12 10.79 17.59
CA ILE A 390 0.77 10.91 16.27
C ILE A 390 0.34 9.78 15.35
N THR A 391 -0.94 9.41 15.42
CA THR A 391 -1.56 8.71 14.31
C THR A 391 -1.24 9.44 12.99
N ASN A 392 -1.13 8.67 11.90
CA ASN A 392 -0.84 9.20 10.56
C ASN A 392 -1.70 10.44 10.20
N ALA A 393 -2.96 10.44 10.64
CA ALA A 393 -3.88 11.57 10.50
C ALA A 393 -3.42 12.82 11.25
N ARG A 394 -2.99 12.70 12.51
CA ARG A 394 -2.56 13.85 13.32
C ARG A 394 -1.24 14.49 12.90
N VAL A 395 -0.33 13.74 12.27
CA VAL A 395 0.89 14.32 11.66
C VAL A 395 0.52 15.36 10.60
N LEU A 396 -0.53 15.06 9.81
CA LEU A 396 -1.04 15.96 8.78
C LEU A 396 -1.92 17.07 9.38
N GLU A 397 -2.81 16.76 10.34
CA GLU A 397 -3.63 17.77 11.06
C GLU A 397 -2.76 18.84 11.74
N LYS A 398 -1.67 18.43 12.40
CA LYS A 398 -0.72 19.35 13.07
C LYS A 398 0.27 20.01 12.09
N LYS A 399 0.12 19.80 10.77
CA LYS A 399 1.02 20.31 9.71
C LYS A 399 2.51 20.09 10.00
N SER A 400 2.83 18.96 10.61
CA SER A 400 4.17 18.68 11.17
C SER A 400 5.01 17.78 10.28
N LEU A 401 4.62 17.56 9.01
CA LEU A 401 5.34 16.70 8.07
C LEU A 401 6.81 17.15 7.86
N GLY A 402 7.09 18.45 7.93
CA GLY A 402 8.45 18.98 7.93
C GLY A 402 9.36 18.41 9.03
N ARG A 403 8.81 18.06 10.20
CA ARG A 403 9.56 17.43 11.31
C ARG A 403 9.99 16.00 11.00
N LEU A 404 9.30 15.32 10.09
CA LEU A 404 9.68 14.00 9.59
C LEU A 404 10.64 14.11 8.40
N LEU A 405 10.32 14.97 7.44
CA LEU A 405 11.11 15.12 6.21
C LEU A 405 12.49 15.74 6.47
N GLY A 406 12.58 16.71 7.40
CA GLY A 406 13.82 17.42 7.72
C GLY A 406 14.97 16.52 8.16
N PRO A 407 14.81 15.69 9.20
CA PRO A 407 15.85 14.74 9.65
C PRO A 407 16.31 13.78 8.56
N VAL A 408 15.38 13.26 7.74
CA VAL A 408 15.69 12.36 6.63
C VAL A 408 16.50 13.09 5.55
N CYS A 409 16.08 14.30 5.18
CA CYS A 409 16.83 15.14 4.25
C CYS A 409 18.24 15.43 4.76
N TRP A 410 18.39 15.71 6.06
CA TRP A 410 19.67 15.95 6.69
C TRP A 410 20.58 14.70 6.63
N LEU A 411 20.03 13.51 6.94
CA LEU A 411 20.76 12.24 6.84
C LEU A 411 21.23 11.98 5.40
N ILE A 412 20.34 12.15 4.41
CA ILE A 412 20.67 11.97 3.01
C ILE A 412 21.77 12.96 2.60
N GLU A 413 21.62 14.24 2.92
CA GLU A 413 22.58 15.29 2.58
C GLU A 413 23.98 14.98 3.11
N HIS A 414 24.10 14.64 4.39
CA HIS A 414 25.40 14.53 5.07
C HIS A 414 26.09 13.19 4.81
N PHE A 415 25.32 12.10 4.66
CA PHE A 415 25.88 10.75 4.62
C PHE A 415 25.66 10.02 3.30
N ALA A 416 24.56 10.31 2.60
CA ALA A 416 24.13 9.55 1.43
C ALA A 416 24.03 10.38 0.15
N SER A 417 24.67 11.56 0.07
CA SER A 417 24.61 12.41 -1.14
C SER A 417 25.99 12.73 -1.73
N LEU A 418 26.02 13.00 -3.04
CA LEU A 418 27.17 13.56 -3.76
C LEU A 418 26.70 14.59 -4.77
N LYS A 419 27.54 15.60 -5.04
CA LYS A 419 27.25 16.58 -6.08
C LYS A 419 27.34 15.91 -7.45
N ASN A 420 26.23 15.90 -8.17
CA ASN A 420 26.13 15.43 -9.53
C ASN A 420 26.89 16.39 -10.45
N SER A 421 27.81 15.84 -11.24
CA SER A 421 28.68 16.61 -12.14
C SER A 421 27.94 17.24 -13.31
N THR A 422 26.79 16.66 -13.72
CA THR A 422 25.98 17.10 -14.86
C THR A 422 25.08 18.29 -14.49
N ASN A 423 24.32 18.20 -13.40
CA ASN A 423 23.33 19.23 -13.02
C ASN A 423 23.76 20.08 -11.80
N GLY A 424 24.83 19.70 -11.10
CA GLY A 424 25.34 20.42 -9.93
C GLY A 424 24.50 20.24 -8.65
N LEU A 425 23.43 19.45 -8.69
CA LEU A 425 22.60 19.11 -7.53
C LEU A 425 23.26 18.06 -6.66
N LEU A 426 22.92 18.01 -5.37
CA LEU A 426 23.25 16.87 -4.54
C LEU A 426 22.29 15.73 -4.88
N ASN A 427 22.81 14.60 -5.37
CA ASN A 427 22.04 13.40 -5.60
C ASN A 427 22.40 12.29 -4.62
N ILE A 428 21.42 11.44 -4.33
CA ILE A 428 21.59 10.26 -3.49
C ILE A 428 22.61 9.28 -4.12
N LYS A 429 23.53 8.76 -3.31
CA LYS A 429 24.54 7.75 -3.66
C LYS A 429 24.40 6.51 -2.77
N GLU A 430 24.91 5.38 -3.24
CA GLU A 430 25.06 4.20 -2.38
C GLU A 430 26.16 4.46 -1.33
N ILE A 431 25.95 4.00 -0.10
CA ILE A 431 26.97 4.09 0.95
C ILE A 431 27.89 2.87 0.81
N VAL A 432 28.96 3.01 0.03
CA VAL A 432 29.91 1.90 -0.23
C VAL A 432 30.68 1.51 1.04
N TYR A 433 30.68 0.20 1.34
CA TYR A 433 31.25 -0.39 2.56
C TYR A 433 32.78 -0.31 2.63
N ASP A 434 33.29 0.18 3.77
CA ASP A 434 34.65 -0.11 4.25
C ASP A 434 34.53 -1.07 5.44
N VAL A 435 35.35 -2.11 5.48
CA VAL A 435 35.29 -3.23 6.44
C VAL A 435 35.38 -2.76 7.89
N ARG A 436 35.95 -1.57 8.13
CA ARG A 436 36.21 -1.01 9.46
C ARG A 436 35.08 -0.16 10.07
N SER A 437 34.00 0.14 9.32
CA SER A 437 32.89 1.00 9.79
C SER A 437 31.50 0.46 9.41
N LYS A 438 31.33 -0.87 9.34
CA LYS A 438 30.10 -1.51 8.83
C LYS A 438 28.85 -1.20 9.66
N ARG A 439 28.94 -1.11 10.99
CA ARG A 439 27.78 -0.97 11.89
C ARG A 439 27.10 0.41 11.77
N GLU A 440 27.86 1.49 11.96
CA GLU A 440 27.33 2.87 11.91
C GLU A 440 26.77 3.22 10.52
N LYS A 441 27.44 2.79 9.44
CA LYS A 441 26.99 3.05 8.07
C LYS A 441 25.77 2.20 7.67
N SER A 442 25.65 0.96 8.14
CA SER A 442 24.46 0.13 7.92
C SER A 442 23.24 0.68 8.67
N SER A 443 23.42 1.22 9.89
CA SER A 443 22.35 1.89 10.63
C SER A 443 21.81 3.12 9.90
N ILE A 444 22.67 3.91 9.25
CA ILE A 444 22.24 5.08 8.46
C ILE A 444 21.47 4.64 7.20
N GLU A 445 21.94 3.60 6.49
CA GLU A 445 21.21 3.06 5.33
C GLU A 445 19.82 2.55 5.72
N LYS A 446 19.74 1.77 6.82
CA LYS A 446 18.46 1.29 7.36
C LYS A 446 17.56 2.46 7.78
N ALA A 447 18.11 3.46 8.48
CA ALA A 447 17.33 4.62 8.90
C ALA A 447 16.75 5.40 7.72
N ILE A 448 17.53 5.64 6.67
CA ILE A 448 17.04 6.31 5.44
C ILE A 448 15.97 5.43 4.78
N GLY A 449 16.23 4.14 4.60
CA GLY A 449 15.28 3.22 3.98
C GLY A 449 13.94 3.15 4.73
N SER A 450 13.98 2.85 6.03
CA SER A 450 12.80 2.82 6.90
C SER A 450 12.06 4.15 6.89
N SER A 451 12.76 5.28 6.93
CA SER A 451 12.07 6.58 6.89
C SER A 451 11.36 6.84 5.56
N ILE A 452 11.95 6.45 4.41
CA ILE A 452 11.28 6.57 3.11
C ILE A 452 10.07 5.64 3.03
N ASN A 453 10.15 4.45 3.62
CA ASN A 453 9.01 3.54 3.79
C ASN A 453 7.89 4.19 4.61
N ASP A 454 8.22 4.76 5.77
CA ASP A 454 7.24 5.39 6.67
C ASP A 454 6.59 6.59 5.99
N ILE A 455 7.37 7.42 5.29
CA ILE A 455 6.83 8.53 4.49
C ILE A 455 5.89 8.00 3.40
N THR A 456 6.30 6.96 2.67
CA THR A 456 5.48 6.32 1.63
C THR A 456 4.15 5.83 2.23
N TYR A 457 4.21 5.19 3.40
CA TYR A 457 3.05 4.69 4.13
C TYR A 457 2.11 5.81 4.59
N ILE A 458 2.66 6.89 5.18
CA ILE A 458 1.89 8.09 5.56
C ILE A 458 1.15 8.65 4.34
N PHE A 459 1.83 8.79 3.20
CA PHE A 459 1.22 9.31 1.98
C PHE A 459 0.19 8.34 1.37
N ALA A 460 0.34 7.02 1.55
CA ALA A 460 -0.63 6.03 1.09
C ALA A 460 -1.89 5.95 1.97
N LYS A 461 -1.74 6.10 3.29
CA LYS A 461 -2.78 5.84 4.29
C LYS A 461 -3.57 7.05 4.76
N ASN A 462 -3.24 8.25 4.28
CA ASN A 462 -4.03 9.46 4.55
C ASN A 462 -4.82 9.92 3.34
N ASP A 463 -5.83 10.76 3.57
CA ASP A 463 -6.62 11.37 2.51
C ASP A 463 -5.85 12.50 1.83
N SER A 464 -6.13 12.66 0.54
CA SER A 464 -5.36 13.57 -0.28
C SER A 464 -5.57 15.04 0.09
N SER A 465 -6.77 15.40 0.59
CA SER A 465 -7.09 16.71 1.17
C SER A 465 -6.18 17.08 2.35
N ASP A 466 -5.96 16.15 3.28
CA ASP A 466 -5.10 16.36 4.44
C ASP A 466 -3.63 16.52 4.05
N ILE A 467 -3.19 15.71 3.09
CA ILE A 467 -1.84 15.78 2.53
C ILE A 467 -1.63 17.16 1.88
N LEU A 468 -2.56 17.63 1.05
CA LEU A 468 -2.45 18.94 0.40
C LEU A 468 -2.51 20.10 1.41
N SER A 469 -3.39 20.02 2.42
CA SER A 469 -3.47 21.01 3.50
C SER A 469 -2.15 21.12 4.29
N CYS A 470 -1.49 19.99 4.52
CA CYS A 470 -0.20 19.92 5.20
C CYS A 470 0.94 20.45 4.31
N ILE A 471 0.98 20.02 3.05
CA ILE A 471 1.97 20.47 2.04
C ILE A 471 1.79 21.96 1.71
N SER A 472 0.62 22.55 1.94
CA SER A 472 0.41 23.99 1.80
C SER A 472 1.19 24.82 2.84
N SER A 473 1.75 24.20 3.89
CA SER A 473 2.66 24.86 4.83
C SER A 473 4.07 25.05 4.25
N ASP A 474 4.69 26.22 4.49
CA ASP A 474 6.00 26.57 3.92
C ASP A 474 7.11 25.59 4.30
N ASP A 475 7.10 25.06 5.53
CA ASP A 475 8.12 24.13 6.02
C ASP A 475 7.98 22.74 5.37
N SER A 476 6.78 22.17 5.36
CA SER A 476 6.54 20.83 4.80
C SER A 476 6.77 20.81 3.28
N PHE A 477 6.35 21.86 2.56
CA PHE A 477 6.58 21.98 1.11
C PHE A 477 8.07 22.03 0.77
N TYR A 478 8.82 22.85 1.52
CA TYR A 478 10.26 23.00 1.34
C TYR A 478 11.01 21.68 1.52
N TRP A 479 10.72 20.95 2.60
CA TRP A 479 11.38 19.68 2.87
C TRP A 479 10.98 18.58 1.88
N LEU A 480 9.72 18.57 1.42
CA LEU A 480 9.28 17.64 0.39
C LEU A 480 10.01 17.87 -0.94
N LEU A 481 10.13 19.14 -1.36
CA LEU A 481 10.89 19.49 -2.56
C LEU A 481 12.39 19.18 -2.39
N THR A 482 12.94 19.37 -1.19
CA THR A 482 14.33 19.02 -0.86
C THR A 482 14.56 17.51 -0.93
N LEU A 483 13.63 16.69 -0.43
CA LEU A 483 13.68 15.24 -0.56
C LEU A 483 13.72 14.84 -2.04
N MET A 484 12.79 15.33 -2.85
CA MET A 484 12.74 15.05 -4.31
C MET A 484 14.00 15.51 -5.04
N LYS A 485 14.62 16.61 -4.60
CA LYS A 485 15.87 17.14 -5.18
C LYS A 485 17.03 16.13 -5.11
N PHE A 486 17.12 15.32 -4.05
CA PHE A 486 18.14 14.28 -3.97
C PHE A 486 18.00 13.19 -5.05
N TYR A 487 16.79 13.01 -5.58
CA TYR A 487 16.52 12.01 -6.61
C TYR A 487 16.49 12.61 -8.02
N GLN A 488 16.27 13.92 -8.16
CA GLN A 488 16.22 14.63 -9.43
C GLN A 488 17.53 14.49 -10.23
N GLY A 489 17.47 13.80 -11.37
CA GLY A 489 18.63 13.55 -12.21
C GLY A 489 19.61 12.50 -11.66
N SER A 490 19.19 11.68 -10.69
CA SER A 490 20.04 10.65 -10.09
C SER A 490 20.24 9.43 -11.01
N LEU A 491 21.32 8.68 -10.81
CA LEU A 491 21.72 7.55 -11.67
C LEU A 491 21.78 7.90 -13.18
N PRO A 492 22.55 8.92 -13.59
CA PRO A 492 22.65 9.25 -15.00
C PRO A 492 23.37 8.14 -15.79
N ILE A 493 22.80 7.78 -16.95
CA ILE A 493 23.29 6.75 -17.87
C ILE A 493 24.22 7.40 -18.88
N THR A 494 25.42 6.82 -19.05
CA THR A 494 26.42 7.26 -20.03
C THR A 494 26.62 6.19 -21.11
N ARG A 495 26.68 6.58 -22.39
CA ARG A 495 26.74 5.64 -23.51
C ARG A 495 28.10 4.95 -23.57
N LYS A 496 28.11 3.62 -23.70
CA LYS A 496 29.35 2.84 -23.92
C LYS A 496 29.61 2.69 -25.43
N VAL A 497 30.80 3.07 -25.88
CA VAL A 497 31.21 3.02 -27.30
C VAL A 497 32.26 1.93 -27.62
N GLY A 498 32.67 1.11 -26.64
CA GLY A 498 33.72 0.07 -26.76
C GLY A 498 33.21 -1.39 -26.75
N GLU A 499 33.99 -2.31 -26.16
CA GLU A 499 33.62 -3.74 -26.05
C GLU A 499 32.34 -3.97 -25.21
N HIS A 500 31.62 -5.05 -25.53
CA HIS A 500 30.41 -5.45 -24.81
C HIS A 500 30.70 -5.80 -23.34
N VAL A 501 29.75 -5.49 -22.46
CA VAL A 501 29.78 -5.93 -21.06
C VAL A 501 29.56 -7.45 -21.02
N SER A 502 30.55 -8.20 -20.53
CA SER A 502 30.54 -9.68 -20.51
C SER A 502 29.88 -10.29 -19.26
N GLN A 503 29.73 -9.51 -18.18
CA GLN A 503 29.01 -9.88 -16.96
C GLN A 503 28.13 -8.74 -16.50
N GLU A 504 26.82 -8.98 -16.43
CA GLU A 504 25.83 -7.99 -16.00
C GLU A 504 25.30 -8.35 -14.61
N SER A 505 25.29 -7.37 -13.71
CA SER A 505 24.66 -7.50 -12.41
C SER A 505 23.27 -6.88 -12.45
N LEU A 506 22.25 -7.58 -11.94
CA LEU A 506 20.90 -7.02 -11.74
C LEU A 506 20.88 -5.90 -10.68
N LYS A 507 21.99 -5.68 -9.98
CA LYS A 507 22.12 -4.66 -8.94
C LYS A 507 21.75 -3.25 -9.43
N ASP A 508 22.18 -2.85 -10.62
CA ASP A 508 21.88 -1.49 -11.14
C ASP A 508 20.39 -1.26 -11.37
N VAL A 509 19.67 -2.31 -11.80
CA VAL A 509 18.22 -2.28 -12.01
C VAL A 509 17.49 -2.22 -10.66
N LEU A 510 17.94 -3.00 -9.68
CA LEU A 510 17.43 -2.97 -8.32
C LEU A 510 17.56 -1.60 -7.67
N ILE A 511 18.74 -0.97 -7.76
CA ILE A 511 18.98 0.37 -7.21
C ILE A 511 18.07 1.39 -7.91
N PHE A 512 17.90 1.28 -9.24
CA PHE A 512 16.99 2.15 -9.98
C PHE A 512 15.56 2.05 -9.43
N LEU A 513 15.04 0.83 -9.23
CA LEU A 513 13.69 0.61 -8.70
C LEU A 513 13.54 1.09 -7.26
N GLN A 514 14.49 0.75 -6.38
CA GLN A 514 14.50 1.19 -4.97
C GLN A 514 14.50 2.71 -4.83
N ARG A 515 15.10 3.44 -5.78
CA ARG A 515 15.13 4.90 -5.76
C ARG A 515 13.93 5.54 -6.44
N SER A 516 13.45 4.96 -7.55
CA SER A 516 12.40 5.57 -8.37
C SER A 516 11.00 5.31 -7.83
N VAL A 517 10.67 4.07 -7.47
CA VAL A 517 9.29 3.69 -7.11
C VAL A 517 8.74 4.47 -5.90
N PRO A 518 9.45 4.54 -4.74
CA PRO A 518 8.88 5.22 -3.57
C PRO A 518 8.71 6.72 -3.81
N ILE A 519 9.70 7.37 -4.42
CA ILE A 519 9.66 8.82 -4.61
C ILE A 519 8.61 9.25 -5.62
N TYR A 520 8.44 8.51 -6.73
CA TYR A 520 7.37 8.79 -7.70
C TYR A 520 5.99 8.52 -7.09
N PHE A 521 5.85 7.51 -6.23
CA PHE A 521 4.62 7.27 -5.50
C PHE A 521 4.30 8.41 -4.53
N ILE A 522 5.28 8.90 -3.76
CA ILE A 522 5.11 10.10 -2.91
C ILE A 522 4.62 11.29 -3.74
N THR A 523 5.19 11.53 -4.94
CA THR A 523 4.74 12.64 -5.81
C THR A 523 3.27 12.49 -6.26
N LYS A 524 2.81 11.24 -6.45
CA LYS A 524 1.41 10.94 -6.78
C LYS A 524 0.51 11.30 -5.61
N CYS A 525 0.72 10.70 -4.44
CA CYS A 525 -0.11 10.94 -3.27
C CYS A 525 -0.13 12.40 -2.83
N ALA A 526 0.99 13.11 -2.97
CA ALA A 526 1.12 14.53 -2.65
C ALA A 526 0.16 15.45 -3.43
N THR A 527 -0.45 14.97 -4.52
CA THR A 527 -1.19 15.78 -5.48
C THR A 527 -2.57 15.19 -5.86
N LEU A 528 -3.03 14.12 -5.19
CA LEU A 528 -4.35 13.50 -5.44
C LEU A 528 -5.54 14.26 -4.81
N ALA A 529 -5.33 15.48 -4.30
CA ALA A 529 -6.30 16.22 -3.50
C ALA A 529 -7.37 16.90 -4.36
N ASP A 530 -8.51 17.22 -3.73
CA ASP A 530 -9.58 17.98 -4.39
C ASP A 530 -9.03 19.28 -5.01
N PRO A 531 -9.14 19.47 -6.35
CA PRO A 531 -8.68 20.67 -7.04
C PRO A 531 -9.38 21.97 -6.57
N SER A 532 -10.41 21.88 -5.72
CA SER A 532 -11.18 23.03 -5.21
C SER A 532 -10.44 23.91 -4.17
N VAL A 533 -9.33 23.46 -3.55
CA VAL A 533 -8.67 24.21 -2.47
C VAL A 533 -7.15 24.39 -2.69
N GLY A 534 -6.72 25.63 -2.96
CA GLY A 534 -5.33 26.09 -2.76
C GLY A 534 -4.24 25.57 -3.71
N VAL A 535 -4.56 24.70 -4.67
CA VAL A 535 -3.56 24.12 -5.60
C VAL A 535 -2.84 25.16 -6.47
N SER A 536 -3.56 26.20 -6.94
CA SER A 536 -2.97 27.30 -7.71
C SER A 536 -1.87 28.03 -6.92
N ASP A 537 -2.04 28.18 -5.60
CA ASP A 537 -1.04 28.80 -4.73
C ASP A 537 0.16 27.89 -4.50
N VAL A 538 -0.07 26.57 -4.37
CA VAL A 538 1.01 25.58 -4.30
C VAL A 538 1.83 25.57 -5.59
N LEU A 539 1.20 25.67 -6.77
CA LEU A 539 1.90 25.76 -8.05
C LEU A 539 2.72 27.05 -8.18
N LYS A 540 2.18 28.20 -7.74
CA LYS A 540 2.95 29.46 -7.68
C LYS A 540 4.17 29.33 -6.77
N ARG A 541 4.01 28.74 -5.58
CA ARG A 541 5.12 28.46 -4.65
C ARG A 541 6.13 27.49 -5.24
N PHE A 542 5.67 26.45 -5.95
CA PHE A 542 6.53 25.50 -6.65
C PHE A 542 7.48 26.23 -7.58
N PHE A 543 6.98 27.05 -8.51
CA PHE A 543 7.84 27.76 -9.46
C PHE A 543 8.76 28.77 -8.78
N ALA A 544 8.30 29.46 -7.72
CA ALA A 544 9.14 30.36 -6.94
C ALA A 544 10.33 29.64 -6.28
N LEU A 545 10.09 28.48 -5.67
CA LEU A 545 11.15 27.66 -5.06
C LEU A 545 12.03 26.98 -6.11
N TYR A 546 11.44 26.46 -7.19
CA TYR A 546 12.16 25.82 -8.28
C TYR A 546 13.23 26.75 -8.85
N ASN A 547 12.86 28.00 -9.16
CA ASN A 547 13.79 29.02 -9.66
C ASN A 547 14.91 29.34 -8.66
N LYS A 548 14.61 29.34 -7.37
CA LYS A 548 15.58 29.59 -6.29
C LYS A 548 16.56 28.42 -6.10
N HIS A 549 16.08 27.18 -6.19
CA HIS A 549 16.84 25.98 -5.85
C HIS A 549 17.57 25.33 -7.02
N MET A 550 17.03 25.45 -8.23
CA MET A 550 17.68 24.97 -9.46
C MET A 550 18.61 26.02 -10.08
N GLY A 551 18.59 27.25 -9.55
CA GLY A 551 19.41 28.36 -10.01
C GLY A 551 18.94 28.89 -11.37
N SER A 552 19.34 30.11 -11.68
CA SER A 552 19.32 30.62 -13.06
C SER A 552 20.35 29.84 -13.88
N THR A 553 20.08 28.57 -14.17
CA THR A 553 20.73 27.89 -15.26
C THR A 553 20.18 28.53 -16.53
N SER A 554 20.90 29.54 -17.03
CA SER A 554 21.00 29.77 -18.47
C SER A 554 20.92 28.41 -19.14
N LEU A 555 19.96 28.19 -20.06
CA LEU A 555 19.93 27.04 -20.95
C LEU A 555 21.36 26.82 -21.44
N LYS A 556 22.07 25.88 -20.82
CA LYS A 556 23.49 25.61 -21.09
C LYS A 556 23.54 24.93 -22.46
N PRO A 557 24.65 25.05 -23.20
CA PRO A 557 24.71 24.72 -24.63
C PRO A 557 24.19 23.31 -24.92
N LYS A 558 23.50 23.18 -26.05
CA LYS A 558 22.97 21.96 -26.70
C LYS A 558 23.62 20.67 -26.20
N SER A 559 23.03 20.07 -25.17
CA SER A 559 23.55 18.83 -24.58
C SER A 559 23.02 17.63 -25.38
N LYS A 560 23.86 17.09 -26.27
CA LYS A 560 23.55 15.87 -27.04
C LYS A 560 23.25 14.68 -26.13
N VAL A 561 22.07 14.05 -26.28
CA VAL A 561 21.63 12.91 -25.46
C VAL A 561 22.52 11.68 -25.68
N SER A 562 22.99 11.48 -26.91
CA SER A 562 23.87 10.38 -27.31
C SER A 562 25.25 10.41 -26.64
N VAL A 563 25.65 11.55 -26.06
CA VAL A 563 26.99 11.79 -25.48
C VAL A 563 26.92 12.08 -23.98
N ASN A 564 25.96 12.89 -23.55
CA ASN A 564 25.92 13.38 -22.17
C ASN A 564 25.26 12.37 -21.22
N PRO A 565 25.63 12.36 -19.93
CA PRO A 565 24.96 11.51 -18.94
C PRO A 565 23.52 11.97 -18.69
N ILE A 566 22.53 11.11 -18.98
CA ILE A 566 21.09 11.42 -18.85
C ILE A 566 20.41 10.47 -17.86
N SER A 567 19.54 11.00 -17.02
CA SER A 567 18.79 10.22 -16.01
C SER A 567 17.35 9.96 -16.44
N LEU A 568 16.78 8.84 -15.97
CA LEU A 568 15.35 8.49 -16.06
C LEU A 568 14.59 8.77 -14.74
N ILE A 569 15.25 9.34 -13.71
CA ILE A 569 14.68 9.62 -12.40
C ILE A 569 14.55 11.13 -12.20
N ASN A 570 13.35 11.68 -12.43
CA ASN A 570 13.03 13.10 -12.37
C ASN A 570 11.71 13.35 -11.60
N PRO A 571 11.63 13.05 -10.29
CA PRO A 571 10.39 13.19 -9.52
C PRO A 571 9.86 14.63 -9.45
N ILE A 572 10.71 15.65 -9.57
CA ILE A 572 10.25 17.05 -9.58
C ILE A 572 9.42 17.34 -10.85
N ASN A 573 9.79 16.76 -12.00
CA ASN A 573 9.01 16.88 -13.23
C ASN A 573 7.64 16.20 -13.08
N ALA A 574 7.61 15.00 -12.50
CA ALA A 574 6.37 14.28 -12.24
C ALA A 574 5.47 15.00 -11.22
N PHE A 575 6.04 15.63 -10.20
CA PHE A 575 5.32 16.45 -9.22
C PHE A 575 4.75 17.72 -9.87
N ALA A 576 5.55 18.45 -10.65
CA ALA A 576 5.11 19.63 -11.40
C ALA A 576 3.96 19.30 -12.36
N SER A 577 4.07 18.20 -13.10
CA SER A 577 3.06 17.69 -14.02
C SER A 577 1.71 17.46 -13.34
N ARG A 578 1.72 16.94 -12.11
CA ARG A 578 0.50 16.70 -11.33
C ARG A 578 -0.08 17.98 -10.73
N LEU A 579 0.75 18.90 -10.25
CA LEU A 579 0.28 20.23 -9.83
C LEU A 579 -0.36 20.99 -11.00
N ILE A 580 0.23 20.90 -12.20
CA ILE A 580 -0.33 21.47 -13.43
C ILE A 580 -1.68 20.83 -13.75
N GLN A 581 -1.78 19.49 -13.72
CA GLN A 581 -3.02 18.76 -13.98
C GLN A 581 -4.14 19.17 -13.00
N ALA A 582 -3.81 19.34 -11.71
CA ALA A 582 -4.77 19.69 -10.68
C ALA A 582 -5.15 21.18 -10.68
N THR A 583 -4.37 22.04 -11.34
CA THR A 583 -4.64 23.48 -11.39
C THR A 583 -5.64 23.81 -12.51
N PRO A 584 -6.69 24.60 -12.24
CA PRO A 584 -7.63 25.04 -13.26
C PRO A 584 -6.93 25.72 -14.44
N VAL A 585 -7.38 25.42 -15.66
CA VAL A 585 -6.77 25.96 -16.90
C VAL A 585 -6.82 27.49 -16.95
N SER A 586 -7.80 28.13 -16.30
CA SER A 586 -7.86 29.61 -16.20
C SER A 586 -6.62 30.19 -15.51
N ASP A 587 -6.16 29.52 -14.45
CA ASP A 587 -5.08 29.97 -13.57
C ASP A 587 -3.71 29.60 -14.16
N LEU A 588 -3.62 28.45 -14.84
CA LEU A 588 -2.41 27.98 -15.50
C LEU A 588 -1.82 29.03 -16.45
N ALA A 589 -2.65 29.67 -17.28
CA ALA A 589 -2.18 30.66 -18.25
C ALA A 589 -1.49 31.86 -17.57
N GLU A 590 -2.04 32.34 -16.45
CA GLU A 590 -1.45 33.44 -15.68
C GLU A 590 -0.15 32.99 -14.99
N ILE A 591 -0.20 31.86 -14.27
CA ILE A 591 0.93 31.35 -13.48
C ILE A 591 2.12 31.03 -14.39
N ILE A 592 1.90 30.29 -15.48
CA ILE A 592 2.94 29.87 -16.41
C ILE A 592 3.54 31.06 -17.16
N SER A 593 2.75 32.07 -17.53
CA SER A 593 3.26 33.25 -18.23
C SER A 593 4.36 33.99 -17.45
N SER A 594 4.33 33.90 -16.11
CA SER A 594 5.34 34.48 -15.22
C SER A 594 6.57 33.58 -15.01
N HIS A 595 6.54 32.34 -15.52
CA HIS A 595 7.52 31.29 -15.24
C HIS A 595 7.90 30.46 -16.49
N ASP A 596 7.80 31.04 -17.69
CA ASP A 596 8.02 30.34 -18.98
C ASP A 596 9.39 29.63 -19.05
N LEU A 597 10.46 30.28 -18.60
CA LEU A 597 11.81 29.67 -18.54
C LEU A 597 11.87 28.42 -17.65
N ALA A 598 11.12 28.41 -16.54
CA ALA A 598 11.08 27.26 -15.65
C ALA A 598 10.34 26.09 -16.29
N LEU A 599 9.23 26.37 -16.98
CA LEU A 599 8.49 25.36 -17.75
C LEU A 599 9.35 24.80 -18.89
N LEU A 600 10.08 25.64 -19.62
CA LEU A 600 10.98 25.22 -20.68
C LEU A 600 12.13 24.34 -20.14
N HIS A 601 12.68 24.67 -18.97
CA HIS A 601 13.70 23.83 -18.33
C HIS A 601 13.16 22.47 -17.85
N LEU A 602 11.93 22.42 -17.33
CA LEU A 602 11.24 21.16 -17.03
C LEU A 602 11.04 20.34 -18.31
N ALA A 603 10.59 20.98 -19.40
CA ALA A 603 10.40 20.35 -20.70
C ALA A 603 11.71 19.79 -21.29
N ASP A 604 12.83 20.50 -21.16
CA ASP A 604 14.17 20.02 -21.56
C ASP A 604 14.56 18.74 -20.82
N ILE A 605 14.36 18.68 -19.49
CA ILE A 605 14.64 17.48 -18.69
C ILE A 605 13.75 16.31 -19.12
N SER A 606 12.44 16.54 -19.26
CA SER A 606 11.47 15.53 -19.67
C SER A 606 11.80 14.98 -21.07
N LEU A 607 12.15 15.86 -22.01
CA LEU A 607 12.52 15.46 -23.37
C LEU A 607 13.83 14.66 -23.40
N LYS A 608 14.83 14.99 -22.59
CA LYS A 608 16.07 14.20 -22.49
C LYS A 608 15.79 12.76 -22.06
N SER A 609 14.93 12.54 -21.08
CA SER A 609 14.54 11.20 -20.62
C SER A 609 13.76 10.44 -21.70
N ILE A 610 12.86 11.12 -22.43
CA ILE A 610 12.12 10.54 -23.56
C ILE A 610 13.07 10.14 -24.70
N VAL A 611 13.97 11.04 -25.13
CA VAL A 611 14.94 10.76 -26.19
C VAL A 611 15.89 9.63 -25.78
N LEU A 612 16.40 9.62 -24.54
CA LEU A 612 17.21 8.52 -24.05
C LEU A 612 16.47 7.18 -24.17
N ASN A 613 15.22 7.13 -23.70
CA ASN A 613 14.38 5.93 -23.82
C ASN A 613 14.21 5.50 -25.28
N SER A 614 13.90 6.42 -26.18
CA SER A 614 13.77 6.15 -27.62
C SER A 614 15.08 5.65 -28.25
N GLN A 615 16.22 6.26 -27.92
CA GLN A 615 17.53 5.82 -28.39
C GLN A 615 17.89 4.42 -27.88
N VAL A 616 17.52 4.07 -26.63
CA VAL A 616 17.71 2.73 -26.07
C VAL A 616 16.85 1.71 -26.83
N LYS A 617 15.58 2.01 -27.09
CA LYS A 617 14.65 1.12 -27.81
C LYS A 617 15.10 0.78 -29.23
N ILE A 618 15.74 1.72 -29.94
CA ILE A 618 16.29 1.46 -31.29
C ILE A 618 17.68 0.80 -31.27
N GLY A 619 18.21 0.46 -30.08
CA GLY A 619 19.49 -0.24 -29.94
C GLY A 619 20.74 0.64 -30.03
N LEU A 620 20.62 1.97 -29.98
CA LEU A 620 21.79 2.87 -30.00
C LEU A 620 22.70 2.68 -28.77
N TRP A 621 22.13 2.15 -27.69
CA TRP A 621 22.76 1.91 -26.38
C TRP A 621 23.00 0.41 -26.10
N ILE A 622 22.95 -0.46 -27.10
CA ILE A 622 23.05 -1.92 -26.92
C ILE A 622 24.31 -2.39 -26.17
N ARG A 623 25.41 -1.63 -26.27
CA ARG A 623 26.68 -1.89 -25.56
C ARG A 623 26.60 -1.62 -24.06
N ASN A 624 25.60 -0.88 -23.59
CA ASN A 624 25.38 -0.63 -22.16
C ASN A 624 24.89 -1.89 -21.42
N GLY A 625 24.29 -2.83 -22.14
CA GLY A 625 23.79 -4.08 -21.58
C GLY A 625 22.29 -4.08 -21.28
N SER A 626 21.79 -5.23 -20.81
CA SER A 626 20.35 -5.41 -20.53
C SER A 626 19.85 -4.55 -19.37
N SER A 627 20.73 -4.12 -18.45
CA SER A 627 20.35 -3.26 -17.33
C SER A 627 19.77 -1.91 -17.78
N VAL A 628 20.37 -1.27 -18.78
CA VAL A 628 19.86 0.00 -19.35
C VAL A 628 18.58 -0.25 -20.14
N SER A 629 18.52 -1.36 -20.90
CA SER A 629 17.30 -1.75 -21.61
C SER A 629 16.12 -1.92 -20.66
N ARG A 630 16.32 -2.58 -19.51
CA ARG A 630 15.26 -2.79 -18.51
C ARG A 630 14.84 -1.50 -17.82
N GLN A 631 15.79 -0.62 -17.46
CA GLN A 631 15.46 0.69 -16.88
C GLN A 631 14.59 1.53 -17.83
N ALA A 632 14.92 1.54 -19.13
CA ALA A 632 14.12 2.23 -20.15
C ALA A 632 12.72 1.60 -20.32
N SER A 633 12.62 0.27 -20.32
CA SER A 633 11.33 -0.44 -20.31
C SER A 633 10.50 -0.08 -19.09
N TYR A 634 11.03 -0.14 -17.86
CA TYR A 634 10.27 0.26 -16.67
C TYR A 634 9.82 1.72 -16.71
N TYR A 635 10.68 2.62 -17.16
CA TYR A 635 10.35 4.04 -17.29
C TYR A 635 9.16 4.28 -18.23
N SER A 636 9.03 3.53 -19.34
CA SER A 636 8.05 3.80 -20.39
C SER A 636 6.88 2.82 -20.51
N GLU A 637 6.98 1.60 -19.97
CA GLU A 637 5.97 0.55 -20.12
C GLU A 637 4.98 0.48 -18.95
N TYR A 638 3.79 -0.06 -19.23
CA TYR A 638 2.70 -0.27 -18.27
C TYR A 638 2.65 -1.69 -17.68
N SER A 639 3.67 -2.52 -17.95
CA SER A 639 3.75 -3.91 -17.46
C SER A 639 4.57 -4.00 -16.17
N LEU A 640 4.14 -4.84 -15.23
CA LEU A 640 4.80 -5.04 -13.93
C LEU A 640 5.44 -6.44 -13.85
N LYS A 641 5.52 -7.15 -14.98
CA LYS A 641 5.92 -8.57 -15.07
C LYS A 641 7.21 -8.90 -14.35
N GLU A 642 8.19 -8.00 -14.41
CA GLU A 642 9.49 -8.19 -13.76
C GLU A 642 9.59 -7.56 -12.35
N LEU A 643 8.64 -6.71 -11.94
CA LEU A 643 8.56 -6.19 -10.56
C LEU A 643 8.13 -7.27 -9.57
N SER A 644 7.45 -8.32 -10.04
CA SER A 644 7.13 -9.53 -9.27
C SER A 644 8.37 -10.23 -8.70
N TYR A 645 9.52 -10.18 -9.39
CA TYR A 645 10.79 -10.71 -8.89
C TYR A 645 11.35 -9.91 -7.71
N PHE A 646 10.81 -8.71 -7.45
CA PHE A 646 11.22 -7.81 -6.38
C PHE A 646 10.11 -7.66 -5.32
N ARG A 647 9.19 -8.63 -5.21
CA ARG A 647 8.06 -8.70 -4.26
C ARG A 647 8.43 -8.50 -2.79
N ASP A 648 9.66 -8.85 -2.43
CA ASP A 648 10.19 -8.69 -1.06
C ASP A 648 10.62 -7.25 -0.75
N MET A 649 10.55 -6.33 -1.72
CA MET A 649 10.79 -4.91 -1.48
C MET A 649 9.56 -4.29 -0.80
N GLN A 650 9.65 -4.10 0.52
CA GLN A 650 8.62 -3.50 1.40
C GLN A 650 7.91 -2.26 0.81
N TYR A 651 8.59 -1.44 0.02
CA TYR A 651 8.03 -0.23 -0.60
C TYR A 651 6.90 -0.51 -1.62
N ILE A 652 6.93 -1.64 -2.32
CA ILE A 652 5.95 -1.98 -3.37
C ILE A 652 4.60 -2.35 -2.75
N GLN A 653 4.60 -3.01 -1.59
CA GLN A 653 3.40 -3.44 -0.89
C GLN A 653 2.60 -2.24 -0.32
N ALA A 654 3.28 -1.19 0.16
CA ALA A 654 2.63 0.02 0.68
C ALA A 654 2.18 1.01 -0.42
N ALA A 655 2.91 1.08 -1.54
CA ALA A 655 2.62 1.97 -2.66
C ALA A 655 1.51 1.45 -3.60
N GLY A 656 1.17 0.16 -3.53
CA GLY A 656 0.36 -0.49 -4.56
C GLY A 656 1.13 -0.67 -5.87
N VAL A 657 0.71 -1.63 -6.69
CA VAL A 657 1.42 -2.01 -7.91
C VAL A 657 1.09 -1.04 -9.05
N TYR A 658 1.87 0.01 -9.18
CA TYR A 658 1.70 1.03 -10.23
C TYR A 658 2.91 1.07 -11.16
N SER A 659 2.66 1.18 -12.46
CA SER A 659 3.75 1.22 -13.44
C SER A 659 4.47 2.56 -13.40
N LEU A 660 5.80 2.51 -13.48
CA LEU A 660 6.62 3.73 -13.64
C LEU A 660 6.27 4.46 -14.95
N GLY A 661 5.77 3.77 -15.98
CA GLY A 661 5.20 4.40 -17.18
C GLY A 661 4.10 5.44 -16.88
N GLU A 662 3.18 5.13 -15.96
CA GLU A 662 2.16 6.09 -15.52
C GLU A 662 2.78 7.20 -14.65
N MET A 663 3.72 6.85 -13.77
CA MET A 663 4.24 7.80 -12.79
C MET A 663 5.31 8.75 -13.32
N ALA A 664 6.03 8.36 -14.36
CA ALA A 664 7.17 9.08 -14.93
C ALA A 664 6.91 9.45 -16.41
N TYR A 665 6.93 8.49 -17.34
CA TYR A 665 6.87 8.78 -18.78
C TYR A 665 5.63 9.57 -19.21
N SER A 666 4.43 9.19 -18.74
CA SER A 666 3.21 9.95 -19.05
C SER A 666 3.25 11.38 -18.50
N ARG A 667 3.96 11.60 -17.40
CA ARG A 667 4.11 12.91 -16.76
C ARG A 667 5.10 13.78 -17.53
N ASP A 668 6.16 13.20 -18.08
CA ASP A 668 7.10 13.87 -18.97
C ASP A 668 6.44 14.29 -20.29
N LEU A 669 5.57 13.45 -20.86
CA LEU A 669 4.74 13.83 -22.02
C LEU A 669 3.82 15.00 -21.69
N HIS A 670 3.18 15.00 -20.51
CA HIS A 670 2.29 16.08 -20.08
C HIS A 670 3.02 17.41 -19.87
N ILE A 671 4.25 17.41 -19.37
CA ILE A 671 5.08 18.62 -19.30
C ILE A 671 5.36 19.18 -20.70
N LEU A 672 5.68 18.33 -21.68
CA LEU A 672 5.88 18.76 -23.06
C LEU A 672 4.59 19.32 -23.68
N GLN A 673 3.46 18.68 -23.46
CA GLN A 673 2.16 19.21 -23.89
C GLN A 673 1.87 20.57 -23.25
N THR A 674 2.16 20.72 -21.96
CA THR A 674 1.98 21.99 -21.24
C THR A 674 2.87 23.09 -21.83
N ALA A 675 4.13 22.79 -22.13
CA ALA A 675 5.05 23.72 -22.77
C ALA A 675 4.57 24.14 -24.18
N LEU A 676 4.02 23.21 -24.96
CA LEU A 676 3.43 23.52 -26.27
C LEU A 676 2.18 24.41 -26.19
N VAL A 677 1.35 24.21 -25.17
CA VAL A 677 0.07 24.93 -25.01
C VAL A 677 0.27 26.33 -24.41
N PHE A 678 1.13 26.44 -23.39
CA PHE A 678 1.25 27.66 -22.57
C PHE A 678 2.59 28.38 -22.72
N GLY A 679 3.65 27.70 -23.18
CA GLY A 679 4.96 28.30 -23.43
C GLY A 679 5.14 28.76 -24.89
N ASN A 680 6.38 29.08 -25.25
CA ASN A 680 6.74 29.40 -26.63
C ASN A 680 6.90 28.11 -27.46
N SER A 681 5.90 27.80 -28.28
CA SER A 681 5.85 26.58 -29.08
C SER A 681 7.00 26.44 -30.09
N ARG A 682 7.58 27.56 -30.56
CA ARG A 682 8.76 27.55 -31.44
C ARG A 682 10.00 27.04 -30.70
N ASP A 683 10.23 27.53 -29.49
CA ASP A 683 11.38 27.13 -28.67
C ASP A 683 11.29 25.64 -28.33
N VAL A 684 10.07 25.13 -28.09
CA VAL A 684 9.83 23.70 -27.85
C VAL A 684 10.13 22.87 -29.11
N LEU A 685 9.76 23.32 -30.31
CA LEU A 685 10.10 22.60 -31.55
C LEU A 685 11.60 22.60 -31.83
N GLU A 686 12.27 23.74 -31.66
CA GLU A 686 13.73 23.85 -31.79
C GLU A 686 14.42 22.91 -30.80
N MET A 687 13.92 22.83 -29.55
CA MET A 687 14.40 21.90 -28.53
C MET A 687 14.15 20.43 -28.89
N ILE A 688 12.99 20.08 -29.49
CA ILE A 688 12.72 18.72 -30.02
C ILE A 688 13.76 18.37 -31.09
N ILE A 689 13.95 19.22 -32.11
CA ILE A 689 14.89 18.95 -33.20
C ILE A 689 16.33 18.82 -32.68
N ASP A 690 16.73 19.67 -31.73
CA ASP A 690 18.07 19.68 -31.14
C ASP A 690 18.35 18.43 -30.28
N LEU A 691 17.46 18.10 -29.34
CA LEU A 691 17.69 16.98 -28.42
C LEU A 691 17.56 15.61 -29.10
N TRP A 692 16.74 15.51 -30.16
CA TRP A 692 16.76 14.35 -31.05
C TRP A 692 18.02 14.28 -31.92
N GLU A 693 18.88 15.30 -31.90
CA GLU A 693 20.10 15.41 -32.71
C GLU A 693 19.81 15.37 -34.21
N PHE A 694 18.68 15.98 -34.61
CA PHE A 694 18.20 16.05 -35.99
C PHE A 694 18.53 17.38 -36.66
N GLU A 695 19.12 18.34 -35.96
CA GLU A 695 19.35 19.70 -36.48
C GLU A 695 20.10 19.73 -37.82
N ASP A 696 21.25 19.06 -37.91
CA ASP A 696 22.10 19.06 -39.12
C ASP A 696 21.37 18.42 -40.33
N TRP A 697 20.56 17.38 -40.09
CA TRP A 697 19.71 16.77 -41.12
C TRP A 697 18.52 17.68 -41.47
N TYR A 698 17.92 18.32 -40.46
CA TYR A 698 16.81 19.25 -40.63
C TYR A 698 17.24 20.55 -41.34
N SER A 699 18.49 20.98 -41.24
CA SER A 699 19.05 22.07 -42.06
C SER A 699 19.47 21.59 -43.46
N GLY A 700 19.74 20.29 -43.63
CA GLY A 700 20.23 19.69 -44.88
C GLY A 700 21.76 19.77 -45.02
N GLU A 701 22.48 19.96 -43.91
CA GLU A 701 23.94 19.95 -43.84
C GLU A 701 24.50 18.53 -43.96
N VAL A 702 23.76 17.53 -43.47
CA VAL A 702 24.14 16.11 -43.54
C VAL A 702 22.99 15.24 -44.05
N GLY A 703 23.34 14.14 -44.74
CA GLY A 703 22.41 13.07 -45.08
C GLY A 703 22.05 12.21 -43.85
N SER A 704 20.96 11.43 -43.95
CA SER A 704 20.47 10.58 -42.86
C SER A 704 21.52 9.56 -42.37
N GLU A 705 22.36 9.07 -43.29
CA GLU A 705 23.44 8.12 -43.05
C GLU A 705 24.62 8.70 -42.25
N LEU A 706 24.75 10.02 -42.18
CA LEU A 706 25.81 10.73 -41.46
C LEU A 706 25.35 11.26 -40.09
N THR A 707 24.09 11.01 -39.72
CA THR A 707 23.57 11.35 -38.39
C THR A 707 24.15 10.41 -37.33
N VAL A 708 23.96 10.75 -36.04
CA VAL A 708 24.37 9.88 -34.92
C VAL A 708 23.67 8.52 -34.92
N TYR A 709 22.58 8.39 -35.67
CA TYR A 709 21.78 7.19 -35.79
C TYR A 709 22.27 6.24 -36.89
N GLU A 710 23.03 6.75 -37.86
CA GLU A 710 23.55 5.97 -38.99
C GLU A 710 22.43 5.15 -39.66
N ASP A 711 22.58 3.83 -39.75
CA ASP A 711 21.60 2.88 -40.30
C ASP A 711 20.29 2.80 -39.49
N ARG A 712 20.25 3.33 -38.27
CA ARG A 712 19.07 3.36 -37.40
C ARG A 712 18.22 4.62 -37.55
N PHE A 713 18.58 5.53 -38.47
CA PHE A 713 17.87 6.81 -38.62
C PHE A 713 16.36 6.64 -38.82
N GLY A 714 15.94 5.68 -39.66
CA GLY A 714 14.51 5.39 -39.86
C GLY A 714 13.77 5.00 -38.58
N TYR A 715 14.39 4.19 -37.72
CA TYR A 715 13.81 3.82 -36.42
C TYR A 715 13.79 5.00 -35.45
N ALA A 716 14.78 5.91 -35.52
CA ALA A 716 14.75 7.14 -34.73
C ALA A 716 13.58 8.05 -35.14
N CYS A 717 13.34 8.20 -36.45
CA CYS A 717 12.17 8.90 -36.99
C CYS A 717 10.86 8.26 -36.52
N GLU A 718 10.76 6.92 -36.55
CA GLU A 718 9.60 6.19 -36.03
C GLU A 718 9.29 6.55 -34.57
N GLN A 719 10.32 6.56 -33.71
CA GLN A 719 10.15 6.91 -32.30
C GLN A 719 9.76 8.38 -32.10
N LEU A 720 10.33 9.32 -32.87
CA LEU A 720 9.95 10.73 -32.83
C LEU A 720 8.47 10.90 -33.21
N ILE A 721 8.04 10.26 -34.30
CA ILE A 721 6.65 10.31 -34.78
C ILE A 721 5.71 9.76 -33.71
N LYS A 722 6.06 8.63 -33.07
CA LYS A 722 5.26 8.03 -31.99
C LYS A 722 5.11 8.98 -30.81
N VAL A 723 6.19 9.61 -30.35
CA VAL A 723 6.14 10.58 -29.24
C VAL A 723 5.27 11.78 -29.60
N LEU A 724 5.45 12.36 -30.79
CA LEU A 724 4.63 13.48 -31.26
C LEU A 724 3.15 13.09 -31.42
N TYR A 725 2.88 11.87 -31.88
CA TYR A 725 1.53 11.32 -31.98
C TYR A 725 0.88 11.21 -30.61
N HIS A 726 1.58 10.69 -29.59
CA HIS A 726 1.07 10.61 -28.21
C HIS A 726 0.82 11.98 -27.59
N ILE A 727 1.74 12.94 -27.79
CA ILE A 727 1.55 14.33 -27.38
C ILE A 727 0.30 14.92 -28.04
N PHE A 728 0.03 14.61 -29.30
CA PHE A 728 -1.12 15.16 -30.03
C PHE A 728 -2.45 14.50 -29.64
N THR A 729 -2.46 13.17 -29.49
CA THR A 729 -3.69 12.36 -29.41
C THR A 729 -4.16 12.06 -28.00
N ASP A 730 -3.30 12.03 -26.99
CA ASP A 730 -3.72 11.77 -25.60
C ASP A 730 -3.69 13.04 -24.76
N ARG A 731 -4.80 13.77 -24.72
CA ARG A 731 -4.95 15.02 -23.93
C ARG A 731 -5.63 14.77 -22.58
N SER A 732 -5.67 13.50 -22.14
CA SER A 732 -6.42 13.08 -20.96
C SER A 732 -5.89 13.64 -19.63
N LEU A 733 -4.67 14.17 -19.61
CA LEU A 733 -4.06 14.79 -18.43
C LEU A 733 -4.45 16.27 -18.24
N PHE A 734 -5.19 16.87 -19.18
CA PHE A 734 -5.80 18.20 -19.04
C PHE A 734 -7.28 18.17 -18.61
N GLN A 735 -7.76 17.04 -18.07
CA GLN A 735 -9.13 16.89 -17.59
C GLN A 735 -9.23 17.30 -16.11
N THR A 736 -10.19 18.18 -15.78
CA THR A 736 -10.36 18.83 -14.46
C THR A 736 -10.99 17.94 -13.38
N GLN A 737 -11.57 16.81 -13.77
CA GLN A 737 -12.03 15.79 -12.84
C GLN A 737 -11.24 14.53 -13.13
N GLN A 738 -10.72 13.88 -12.08
CA GLN A 738 -10.33 12.47 -12.20
C GLN A 738 -11.62 11.68 -12.44
N SER A 739 -12.12 11.66 -13.68
CA SER A 739 -13.00 10.56 -14.08
C SER A 739 -12.18 9.30 -13.81
N GLU A 740 -12.68 8.41 -12.94
CA GLU A 740 -12.05 7.13 -12.68
C GLU A 740 -11.64 6.50 -14.01
N LYS A 741 -10.35 6.59 -14.36
CA LYS A 741 -9.79 5.92 -15.54
C LYS A 741 -9.74 4.40 -15.34
N GLY A 742 -10.44 3.87 -14.33
CA GLY A 742 -10.39 2.50 -13.84
C GLY A 742 -11.01 1.50 -14.81
N PRO A 743 -12.28 1.66 -15.23
CA PRO A 743 -12.92 0.65 -16.07
C PRO A 743 -12.42 0.66 -17.53
N ASP A 744 -12.29 1.83 -18.17
CA ASP A 744 -12.04 1.94 -19.61
C ASP A 744 -10.58 1.67 -20.02
N MET A 745 -9.60 2.13 -19.24
CA MET A 745 -8.18 1.91 -19.58
C MET A 745 -7.79 0.44 -19.39
N PHE A 746 -8.31 -0.20 -18.36
CA PHE A 746 -8.06 -1.62 -18.09
C PHE A 746 -8.68 -2.51 -19.17
N ILE A 747 -9.94 -2.25 -19.55
CA ILE A 747 -10.57 -2.90 -20.71
C ILE A 747 -9.75 -2.67 -21.97
N ARG A 748 -9.34 -1.43 -22.24
CA ARG A 748 -8.56 -1.10 -23.45
C ARG A 748 -7.24 -1.87 -23.51
N ARG A 749 -6.56 -2.09 -22.39
CA ARG A 749 -5.36 -2.95 -22.31
C ARG A 749 -5.69 -4.40 -22.65
N ILE A 750 -6.79 -4.95 -22.13
CA ILE A 750 -7.27 -6.31 -22.48
C ILE A 750 -7.56 -6.38 -23.99
N CYS A 751 -8.22 -5.36 -24.55
CA CYS A 751 -8.48 -5.29 -25.99
C CYS A 751 -7.20 -5.32 -26.82
N TYR A 752 -6.16 -4.55 -26.45
CA TYR A 752 -4.87 -4.59 -27.15
C TYR A 752 -4.09 -5.89 -26.92
N SER A 753 -4.26 -6.55 -25.79
CA SER A 753 -3.68 -7.88 -25.55
C SER A 753 -4.33 -8.94 -26.45
N LEU A 754 -5.64 -8.83 -26.73
CA LEU A 754 -6.40 -9.75 -27.57
C LEU A 754 -6.50 -9.34 -29.05
N CYS A 755 -5.98 -8.17 -29.41
CA CYS A 755 -6.19 -7.58 -30.73
C CYS A 755 -5.53 -8.40 -31.84
N ASP A 756 -4.29 -8.82 -31.66
CA ASP A 756 -3.51 -9.56 -32.67
C ASP A 756 -3.71 -11.08 -32.60
N LYS A 757 -3.94 -11.64 -31.40
CA LYS A 757 -4.17 -13.08 -31.23
C LYS A 757 -5.12 -13.43 -30.07
N PRO A 758 -5.94 -14.50 -30.21
CA PRO A 758 -6.66 -15.09 -29.08
C PRO A 758 -5.68 -15.65 -28.04
N LYS A 759 -6.06 -15.60 -26.77
CA LYS A 759 -5.23 -16.06 -25.64
C LYS A 759 -6.04 -16.84 -24.63
N SER A 760 -5.43 -17.79 -23.93
CA SER A 760 -6.08 -18.48 -22.80
C SER A 760 -6.22 -17.53 -21.60
N PHE A 761 -7.05 -17.89 -20.61
CA PHE A 761 -7.15 -17.11 -19.37
C PHE A 761 -5.78 -16.96 -18.70
N SER A 762 -5.02 -18.07 -18.60
CA SER A 762 -3.70 -18.11 -17.98
C SER A 762 -2.69 -17.23 -18.71
N ASP A 763 -2.69 -17.25 -20.04
CA ASP A 763 -1.80 -16.38 -20.83
C ASP A 763 -2.16 -14.90 -20.65
N LEU A 764 -3.46 -14.58 -20.60
CA LEU A 764 -3.94 -13.22 -20.37
C LEU A 764 -3.59 -12.72 -18.98
N ILE A 765 -3.98 -13.43 -17.92
CA ILE A 765 -3.79 -12.96 -16.55
C ILE A 765 -2.30 -12.80 -16.20
N THR A 766 -1.42 -13.61 -16.80
CA THR A 766 0.04 -13.47 -16.68
C THR A 766 0.59 -12.17 -17.29
N GLU A 767 -0.08 -11.58 -18.28
CA GLU A 767 0.31 -10.27 -18.85
C GLU A 767 -0.09 -9.08 -17.97
N PHE A 768 -0.93 -9.31 -16.95
CA PHE A 768 -1.47 -8.29 -16.06
C PHE A 768 -1.07 -8.54 -14.59
N ASP A 769 -0.08 -9.38 -14.31
CA ASP A 769 0.45 -9.57 -12.95
C ASP A 769 -0.57 -10.21 -11.99
N GLY A 770 -1.11 -11.36 -12.40
CA GLY A 770 -2.25 -12.09 -11.83
C GLY A 770 -2.30 -12.43 -10.33
N ASP A 771 -1.28 -12.10 -9.53
CA ASP A 771 -1.30 -12.35 -8.07
C ASP A 771 -1.86 -11.15 -7.28
N ASP A 772 -1.81 -9.93 -7.82
CA ASP A 772 -2.30 -8.69 -7.18
C ASP A 772 -3.60 -8.17 -7.81
N ILE A 773 -4.11 -8.86 -8.83
CA ILE A 773 -5.36 -8.53 -9.48
C ILE A 773 -6.48 -9.39 -8.90
N ASP A 774 -7.52 -8.73 -8.41
CA ASP A 774 -8.80 -9.40 -8.13
C ASP A 774 -9.27 -10.11 -9.39
N VAL A 775 -9.16 -11.44 -9.39
CA VAL A 775 -9.49 -12.33 -10.49
C VAL A 775 -10.96 -12.14 -10.91
N GLY A 776 -11.85 -11.88 -9.96
CA GLY A 776 -13.26 -11.59 -10.22
C GLY A 776 -13.45 -10.27 -10.97
N VAL A 777 -12.73 -9.22 -10.56
CA VAL A 777 -12.72 -7.94 -11.29
C VAL A 777 -12.13 -8.11 -12.70
N PHE A 778 -11.02 -8.83 -12.84
CA PHE A 778 -10.42 -9.12 -14.16
C PHE A 778 -11.38 -9.88 -15.07
N GLU A 779 -11.99 -10.94 -14.56
CA GLU A 779 -12.93 -11.75 -15.31
C GLU A 779 -14.15 -10.93 -15.73
N SER A 780 -14.68 -10.07 -14.85
CA SER A 780 -15.80 -9.18 -15.20
C SER A 780 -15.46 -8.22 -16.35
N HIS A 781 -14.25 -7.67 -16.39
CA HIS A 781 -13.78 -6.81 -17.48
C HIS A 781 -13.48 -7.61 -18.75
N LEU A 782 -12.92 -8.81 -18.62
CA LEU A 782 -12.65 -9.71 -19.73
C LEU A 782 -13.94 -10.16 -20.41
N GLN A 783 -14.98 -10.53 -19.65
CA GLN A 783 -16.28 -10.93 -20.19
C GLN A 783 -16.99 -9.78 -20.93
N LYS A 784 -16.77 -8.52 -20.52
CA LYS A 784 -17.31 -7.32 -21.20
C LYS A 784 -16.72 -7.15 -22.61
N CYS A 785 -15.42 -7.42 -22.80
CA CYS A 785 -14.73 -7.12 -24.06
C CYS A 785 -14.34 -8.36 -24.90
N ALA A 786 -14.39 -9.56 -24.35
CA ALA A 786 -14.02 -10.79 -25.04
C ALA A 786 -15.14 -11.84 -25.05
N LEU A 787 -15.03 -12.79 -25.99
CA LEU A 787 -15.86 -13.98 -26.10
C LEU A 787 -14.98 -15.21 -25.85
N LEU A 788 -15.42 -16.09 -24.95
CA LEU A 788 -14.76 -17.38 -24.73
C LEU A 788 -15.11 -18.33 -25.88
N GLN A 789 -14.09 -18.77 -26.61
CA GLN A 789 -14.18 -19.88 -27.54
C GLN A 789 -13.81 -21.17 -26.78
N SER A 790 -14.78 -22.08 -26.65
CA SER A 790 -14.57 -23.38 -26.01
C SER A 790 -13.51 -24.22 -26.73
N PRO A 791 -12.77 -25.07 -26.01
CA PRO A 791 -11.78 -25.95 -26.62
C PRO A 791 -12.40 -26.94 -27.62
N SER A 792 -11.72 -27.15 -28.73
CA SER A 792 -12.17 -28.04 -29.82
C SER A 792 -11.76 -29.51 -29.64
N GLY A 793 -10.73 -29.78 -28.83
CA GLY A 793 -10.18 -31.10 -28.56
C GLY A 793 -9.85 -31.33 -27.09
N ILE A 794 -9.55 -32.59 -26.74
CA ILE A 794 -9.29 -33.05 -25.36
C ILE A 794 -8.03 -32.39 -24.76
N THR A 795 -7.10 -31.95 -25.59
CA THR A 795 -5.85 -31.27 -25.20
C THR A 795 -5.89 -29.75 -25.35
N ASP A 796 -6.99 -29.20 -25.85
CA ASP A 796 -7.11 -27.77 -26.10
C ASP A 796 -7.61 -27.05 -24.83
N SER A 797 -7.15 -25.82 -24.60
CA SER A 797 -7.72 -24.91 -23.61
C SER A 797 -8.69 -23.92 -24.28
N GLY A 798 -9.66 -23.42 -23.50
CA GLY A 798 -10.53 -22.34 -23.98
C GLY A 798 -9.74 -21.06 -24.20
N VAL A 799 -10.02 -20.34 -25.29
CA VAL A 799 -9.33 -19.08 -25.62
C VAL A 799 -10.32 -17.92 -25.74
N TYR A 800 -9.91 -16.75 -25.27
CA TYR A 800 -10.68 -15.52 -25.38
C TYR A 800 -10.35 -14.83 -26.70
N ARG A 801 -11.39 -14.34 -27.38
CA ARG A 801 -11.30 -13.50 -28.58
C ARG A 801 -11.93 -12.15 -28.33
N LEU A 802 -11.28 -11.08 -28.78
CA LEU A 802 -11.85 -9.74 -28.73
C LEU A 802 -13.18 -9.69 -29.50
N ARG A 803 -14.19 -9.08 -28.88
CA ARG A 803 -15.49 -8.83 -29.49
C ARG A 803 -15.36 -7.89 -30.72
N PRO A 804 -16.06 -8.16 -31.84
CA PRO A 804 -15.96 -7.36 -33.07
C PRO A 804 -16.16 -5.85 -32.88
N GLU A 805 -17.05 -5.46 -31.96
CA GLU A 805 -17.42 -4.06 -31.71
C GLU A 805 -16.27 -3.21 -31.15
N TYR A 806 -15.27 -3.85 -30.53
CA TYR A 806 -14.14 -3.13 -29.93
C TYR A 806 -13.03 -2.78 -30.94
N TYR A 807 -12.94 -3.49 -32.09
CA TYR A 807 -11.90 -3.20 -33.08
C TYR A 807 -12.01 -1.77 -33.65
N GLU A 808 -13.21 -1.21 -33.74
CA GLU A 808 -13.42 0.18 -34.23
C GLU A 808 -12.89 1.26 -33.26
N GLN A 809 -12.60 0.89 -32.01
CA GLN A 809 -12.13 1.80 -30.95
C GLN A 809 -10.61 1.77 -30.79
N LEU A 810 -9.93 0.84 -31.46
CA LEU A 810 -8.49 0.64 -31.36
C LEU A 810 -7.73 1.43 -32.42
N ASP A 811 -6.53 1.85 -32.04
CA ASP A 811 -5.56 2.60 -32.82
C ASP A 811 -4.19 1.90 -32.75
N PRO A 812 -3.53 1.62 -33.88
CA PRO A 812 -2.22 0.96 -33.90
C PRO A 812 -1.10 1.81 -33.28
N LEU A 813 -1.24 3.14 -33.17
CA LEU A 813 -0.28 4.04 -32.50
C LEU A 813 -0.63 4.38 -31.05
N SER A 814 -1.58 3.67 -30.43
CA SER A 814 -1.95 3.89 -29.03
C SER A 814 -0.79 3.75 -28.06
N SER A 815 -0.87 4.44 -26.92
CA SER A 815 0.09 4.32 -25.81
C SER A 815 0.15 2.91 -25.22
N CYS A 816 -0.88 2.08 -25.42
CA CYS A 816 -0.89 0.68 -25.02
C CYS A 816 -0.16 -0.27 -26.00
N VAL A 817 0.35 0.24 -27.13
CA VAL A 817 1.00 -0.55 -28.18
C VAL A 817 2.49 -0.22 -28.23
N ASP A 818 3.34 -1.23 -28.00
CA ASP A 818 4.78 -1.07 -28.25
C ASP A 818 5.06 -0.96 -29.76
N SER A 819 6.13 -0.25 -30.13
CA SER A 819 6.48 -0.03 -31.53
C SER A 819 6.66 -1.35 -32.29
N SER A 820 7.19 -2.38 -31.63
CA SER A 820 7.35 -3.70 -32.26
C SER A 820 6.04 -4.39 -32.62
N ARG A 821 4.90 -3.93 -32.09
CA ARG A 821 3.55 -4.48 -32.33
C ARG A 821 2.71 -3.62 -33.26
N PHE A 822 3.23 -2.50 -33.77
CA PHE A 822 2.47 -1.61 -34.66
C PHE A 822 1.89 -2.36 -35.85
N GLU A 823 2.74 -3.12 -36.57
CA GLU A 823 2.37 -3.80 -37.81
C GLU A 823 1.38 -4.94 -37.55
N SER A 824 1.63 -5.77 -36.53
CA SER A 824 0.71 -6.87 -36.17
C SER A 824 -0.66 -6.37 -35.72
N VAL A 825 -0.71 -5.25 -35.00
CA VAL A 825 -1.97 -4.61 -34.61
C VAL A 825 -2.66 -4.02 -35.84
N ALA A 826 -1.95 -3.26 -36.69
CA ALA A 826 -2.52 -2.66 -37.89
C ALA A 826 -3.12 -3.70 -38.84
N GLU A 827 -2.41 -4.79 -39.11
CA GLU A 827 -2.91 -5.91 -39.93
C GLU A 827 -4.17 -6.54 -39.32
N SER A 828 -4.17 -6.76 -38.00
CA SER A 828 -5.34 -7.32 -37.33
C SER A 828 -6.55 -6.39 -37.39
N LEU A 829 -6.35 -5.08 -37.22
CA LEU A 829 -7.41 -4.09 -37.36
C LEU A 829 -7.97 -4.09 -38.79
N ILE A 830 -7.10 -4.04 -39.82
CA ILE A 830 -7.52 -4.07 -41.23
C ILE A 830 -8.38 -5.30 -41.53
N LYS A 831 -7.89 -6.48 -41.12
CA LYS A 831 -8.56 -7.77 -41.34
C LYS A 831 -9.94 -7.86 -40.66
N ASN A 832 -10.05 -7.40 -39.41
CA ASN A 832 -11.30 -7.49 -38.66
C ASN A 832 -12.30 -6.39 -39.05
N LEU A 833 -11.82 -5.19 -39.41
CA LEU A 833 -12.65 -4.10 -39.92
C LEU A 833 -13.16 -4.40 -41.34
N SER A 834 -12.35 -5.02 -42.20
CA SER A 834 -12.78 -5.50 -43.52
C SER A 834 -13.98 -6.45 -43.40
N LYS A 835 -13.91 -7.41 -42.47
CA LYS A 835 -14.98 -8.39 -42.25
C LYS A 835 -16.25 -7.76 -41.68
N SER A 836 -16.13 -6.89 -40.69
CA SER A 836 -17.30 -6.24 -40.05
C SER A 836 -17.99 -5.26 -41.00
N ARG A 837 -17.22 -4.47 -41.77
CA ARG A 837 -17.73 -3.49 -42.73
C ARG A 837 -18.09 -4.07 -44.09
N LYS A 838 -17.70 -5.34 -44.37
CA LYS A 838 -17.92 -6.04 -45.64
C LYS A 838 -17.27 -5.34 -46.85
N ILE A 839 -16.08 -4.77 -46.65
CA ILE A 839 -15.25 -4.16 -47.70
C ILE A 839 -13.94 -4.94 -47.85
N LYS A 840 -13.20 -4.76 -48.95
CA LYS A 840 -11.91 -5.46 -49.12
C LYS A 840 -10.85 -4.90 -48.17
N GLU A 841 -9.88 -5.73 -47.77
CA GLU A 841 -8.80 -5.31 -46.86
C GLU A 841 -8.02 -4.09 -47.39
N ASN A 842 -7.76 -4.04 -48.71
CA ASN A 842 -7.09 -2.92 -49.36
C ASN A 842 -7.97 -1.66 -49.53
N GLU A 843 -9.23 -1.70 -49.12
CA GLU A 843 -10.14 -0.54 -49.07
C GLU A 843 -10.30 -0.02 -47.62
N VAL A 844 -9.73 -0.72 -46.62
CA VAL A 844 -9.82 -0.31 -45.22
C VAL A 844 -8.77 0.76 -44.91
N VAL A 845 -9.23 1.96 -44.61
CA VAL A 845 -8.40 3.02 -44.05
C VAL A 845 -8.56 3.05 -42.53
N LEU A 846 -7.47 2.80 -41.80
CA LEU A 846 -7.47 2.93 -40.34
C LEU A 846 -7.60 4.40 -39.93
N GLU A 847 -8.50 4.67 -39.00
CA GLU A 847 -8.74 6.02 -38.47
C GLU A 847 -8.01 6.22 -37.12
N PRO A 848 -7.39 7.38 -36.90
CA PRO A 848 -6.75 7.72 -35.64
C PRO A 848 -7.78 7.90 -34.53
N LYS A 849 -7.44 7.51 -33.30
CA LYS A 849 -8.28 7.66 -32.11
C LYS A 849 -7.56 8.55 -31.10
N PHE A 850 -8.21 9.61 -30.68
CA PHE A 850 -7.63 10.57 -29.74
C PHE A 850 -8.62 10.99 -28.66
N VAL A 851 -8.08 11.38 -27.52
CA VAL A 851 -8.80 11.85 -26.34
C VAL A 851 -8.65 13.37 -26.26
N ARG A 852 -9.78 14.10 -26.22
CA ARG A 852 -9.78 15.57 -26.09
C ARG A 852 -9.69 16.02 -24.63
N ALA A 853 -9.12 17.20 -24.44
CA ALA A 853 -9.17 17.90 -23.15
C ALA A 853 -10.58 18.47 -22.93
N SER A 854 -10.98 18.65 -21.67
CA SER A 854 -12.24 19.30 -21.32
C SER A 854 -12.25 20.79 -21.69
N CYS A 855 -11.07 21.41 -21.75
CA CYS A 855 -10.91 22.81 -22.13
C CYS A 855 -10.62 22.95 -23.63
N GLU A 856 -11.53 23.60 -24.37
CA GLU A 856 -11.38 23.78 -25.81
C GLU A 856 -10.16 24.63 -26.19
N ARG A 857 -9.79 25.61 -25.36
CA ARG A 857 -8.58 26.42 -25.56
C ARG A 857 -7.30 25.56 -25.57
N VAL A 858 -7.24 24.50 -24.76
CA VAL A 858 -6.10 23.57 -24.75
C VAL A 858 -6.08 22.78 -26.06
N ASN A 859 -7.25 22.29 -26.51
CA ASN A 859 -7.38 21.59 -27.78
C ASN A 859 -6.90 22.47 -28.94
N GLU A 860 -7.44 23.69 -29.08
CA GLU A 860 -7.09 24.63 -30.15
C GLU A 860 -5.60 24.99 -30.15
N LYS A 861 -5.02 25.30 -28.98
CA LYS A 861 -3.60 25.69 -28.87
C LYS A 861 -2.67 24.56 -29.26
N LEU A 862 -2.96 23.34 -28.82
CA LEU A 862 -2.14 22.18 -29.18
C LEU A 862 -2.26 21.90 -30.68
N SER A 863 -3.47 21.92 -31.24
CA SER A 863 -3.68 21.70 -32.69
C SER A 863 -3.02 22.79 -33.54
N SER A 864 -3.03 24.05 -33.08
CA SER A 864 -2.34 25.18 -33.73
C SER A 864 -0.84 24.97 -33.86
N PHE A 865 -0.18 24.31 -32.90
CA PHE A 865 1.23 23.98 -33.01
C PHE A 865 1.51 23.05 -34.19
N PHE A 866 0.73 21.97 -34.33
CA PHE A 866 0.89 20.98 -35.38
C PHE A 866 0.47 21.48 -36.77
N THR A 867 -0.12 22.69 -36.86
CA THR A 867 -0.41 23.40 -38.11
C THR A 867 0.52 24.57 -38.41
N THR A 868 1.59 24.73 -37.63
CA THR A 868 2.65 25.71 -37.94
C THR A 868 3.46 25.33 -39.17
N ARG A 869 4.07 26.33 -39.80
CA ARG A 869 4.90 26.15 -41.01
C ARG A 869 6.15 25.34 -40.72
N GLU A 870 6.74 25.55 -39.55
CA GLU A 870 7.94 24.87 -39.09
C GLU A 870 7.68 23.37 -38.88
N PHE A 871 6.52 23.03 -38.29
CA PHE A 871 6.10 21.64 -38.11
C PHE A 871 5.71 20.97 -39.44
N ALA A 872 4.93 21.65 -40.29
CA ALA A 872 4.61 21.13 -41.62
C ALA A 872 5.87 20.91 -42.48
N LYS A 873 6.92 21.74 -42.32
CA LYS A 873 8.24 21.51 -42.92
C LYS A 873 8.94 20.25 -42.39
N LEU A 874 8.81 19.94 -41.09
CA LEU A 874 9.30 18.69 -40.51
C LEU A 874 8.60 17.47 -41.13
N MET A 875 7.26 17.51 -41.23
CA MET A 875 6.46 16.48 -41.91
C MET A 875 6.91 16.28 -43.36
N TYR A 876 7.08 17.36 -44.11
CA TYR A 876 7.58 17.32 -45.48
C TYR A 876 8.95 16.65 -45.59
N LYS A 877 9.91 17.02 -44.73
CA LYS A 877 11.26 16.43 -44.73
C LYS A 877 11.25 14.94 -44.41
N LEU A 878 10.45 14.51 -43.43
CA LEU A 878 10.29 13.09 -43.10
C LEU A 878 9.66 12.30 -44.25
N MET A 879 8.62 12.83 -44.91
CA MET A 879 8.04 12.17 -46.09
C MET A 879 9.04 12.06 -47.23
N ARG A 880 9.78 13.15 -47.49
CA ARG A 880 10.76 13.21 -48.55
C ARG A 880 11.88 12.20 -48.35
N GLU A 881 12.40 12.09 -47.12
CA GLU A 881 13.42 11.10 -46.76
C GLU A 881 12.95 9.67 -46.99
N SER A 882 11.70 9.33 -46.63
CA SER A 882 11.16 7.99 -46.90
C SER A 882 11.03 7.70 -48.40
N ILE A 883 10.63 8.68 -49.20
CA ILE A 883 10.56 8.55 -50.66
C ILE A 883 11.96 8.38 -51.25
N ASP A 884 12.91 9.22 -50.86
CA ASP A 884 14.28 9.24 -51.42
C ASP A 884 15.06 7.96 -51.01
N SER A 885 14.85 7.44 -49.80
CA SER A 885 15.45 6.18 -49.33
C SER A 885 14.74 4.92 -49.84
N GLY A 886 13.48 5.03 -50.24
CA GLY A 886 12.63 3.89 -50.62
C GLY A 886 12.27 2.95 -49.46
N GLN A 887 12.55 3.33 -48.22
CA GLN A 887 12.27 2.53 -47.03
C GLN A 887 10.92 2.90 -46.40
N GLU A 888 10.12 1.88 -46.05
CA GLU A 888 8.79 2.05 -45.44
C GLU A 888 8.79 1.99 -43.90
N ILE A 889 9.94 2.20 -43.24
CA ILE A 889 10.11 1.98 -41.79
C ILE A 889 9.10 2.77 -40.93
N TYR A 890 8.87 4.03 -41.26
CA TYR A 890 8.04 4.95 -40.45
C TYR A 890 6.93 5.66 -41.24
N ILE A 891 6.85 5.46 -42.56
CA ILE A 891 5.97 6.24 -43.43
C ILE A 891 4.49 5.97 -43.13
N GLN A 892 4.13 4.73 -42.78
CA GLN A 892 2.77 4.39 -42.41
C GLN A 892 2.32 5.12 -41.14
N GLN A 893 3.21 5.20 -40.13
CA GLN A 893 3.02 5.92 -38.88
C GLN A 893 2.91 7.43 -39.15
N LEU A 894 3.76 7.97 -40.03
CA LEU A 894 3.76 9.38 -40.42
C LEU A 894 2.46 9.79 -41.13
N LEU A 895 1.98 8.96 -42.06
CA LEU A 895 0.70 9.19 -42.75
C LEU A 895 -0.47 9.06 -41.78
N HIS A 896 -0.43 8.12 -40.84
CA HIS A 896 -1.44 8.02 -39.78
C HIS A 896 -1.44 9.23 -38.85
N PHE A 897 -0.27 9.80 -38.57
CA PHE A 897 -0.16 11.04 -37.81
C PHE A 897 -0.72 12.25 -38.58
N LEU A 898 -0.39 12.39 -39.86
CA LEU A 898 -1.03 13.40 -40.72
C LEU A 898 -2.56 13.22 -40.72
N HIS A 899 -3.06 11.98 -40.78
CA HIS A 899 -4.50 11.73 -40.69
C HIS A 899 -5.09 12.29 -39.39
N ALA A 900 -4.42 12.11 -38.26
CA ALA A 900 -4.88 12.64 -36.97
C ALA A 900 -4.96 14.16 -36.98
N ILE A 901 -3.94 14.83 -37.55
CA ILE A 901 -3.93 16.30 -37.69
C ILE A 901 -5.12 16.76 -38.54
N LEU A 902 -5.37 16.12 -39.70
CA LEU A 902 -6.47 16.51 -40.59
C LEU A 902 -7.85 16.29 -39.95
N VAL A 903 -8.06 15.17 -39.25
CA VAL A 903 -9.32 14.88 -38.55
C VAL A 903 -9.59 15.94 -37.49
N ASP A 904 -8.57 16.32 -36.71
CA ASP A 904 -8.75 17.31 -35.66
C ASP A 904 -9.00 18.72 -36.22
N VAL A 905 -8.28 19.11 -37.27
CA VAL A 905 -8.52 20.40 -37.95
C VAL A 905 -9.90 20.47 -38.57
N GLN A 906 -10.40 19.39 -39.19
CA GLN A 906 -11.73 19.35 -39.81
C GLN A 906 -12.85 19.67 -38.82
N SER A 907 -12.65 19.34 -37.54
CA SER A 907 -13.64 19.56 -36.50
C SER A 907 -13.75 21.01 -36.01
N SER A 908 -12.85 21.91 -36.46
CA SER A 908 -12.80 23.30 -36.01
C SER A 908 -12.67 24.28 -37.18
N GLU A 909 -13.70 25.10 -37.38
CA GLU A 909 -13.77 26.08 -38.46
C GLU A 909 -12.67 27.15 -38.37
N THR A 910 -12.22 27.48 -37.15
CA THR A 910 -11.09 28.39 -36.92
C THR A 910 -9.77 27.76 -37.36
N MET A 911 -9.62 26.45 -37.18
CA MET A 911 -8.41 25.70 -37.51
C MET A 911 -8.26 25.42 -39.01
N LYS A 912 -9.36 25.36 -39.77
CA LYS A 912 -9.30 25.17 -41.23
C LYS A 912 -8.45 26.22 -41.93
N LYS A 913 -8.44 27.46 -41.42
CA LYS A 913 -7.58 28.55 -41.94
C LYS A 913 -6.08 28.29 -41.83
N HIS A 914 -5.67 27.32 -40.99
CA HIS A 914 -4.27 26.94 -40.83
C HIS A 914 -3.84 25.78 -41.75
N LEU A 915 -4.77 25.18 -42.53
CA LEU A 915 -4.45 24.17 -43.56
C LEU A 915 -3.66 24.73 -44.73
N ASP A 916 -3.81 26.03 -45.02
CA ASP A 916 -3.06 26.71 -46.09
C ASP A 916 -1.56 26.41 -45.99
N THR A 917 -1.03 26.29 -44.77
CA THR A 917 0.37 25.94 -44.51
C THR A 917 0.79 24.56 -45.05
N TYR A 918 -0.08 23.56 -44.90
CA TYR A 918 0.14 22.19 -45.43
C TYR A 918 -0.06 22.11 -46.93
N ILE A 919 -0.77 23.08 -47.51
CA ILE A 919 -0.99 23.16 -48.95
C ILE A 919 0.13 23.96 -49.64
N ASP A 920 0.61 25.03 -49.01
CA ASP A 920 1.72 25.87 -49.49
C ASP A 920 3.07 25.14 -49.48
N ILE A 921 3.24 24.21 -48.52
CA ILE A 921 4.33 23.25 -48.53
C ILE A 921 3.88 22.08 -49.42
N PRO A 922 4.70 21.56 -50.35
CA PRO A 922 4.27 20.59 -51.36
C PRO A 922 4.08 19.16 -50.80
N ILE A 923 3.29 19.03 -49.73
CA ILE A 923 2.92 17.75 -49.10
C ILE A 923 1.96 16.99 -50.02
N CYS A 924 1.04 17.67 -50.72
CA CYS A 924 0.17 17.04 -51.72
C CYS A 924 0.97 16.35 -52.84
N ASP A 925 2.06 16.98 -53.31
CA ASP A 925 2.93 16.38 -54.33
C ASP A 925 3.63 15.12 -53.81
N LEU A 926 4.06 15.12 -52.54
CA LEU A 926 4.64 13.94 -51.91
C LEU A 926 3.60 12.84 -51.70
N LEU A 927 2.37 13.17 -51.29
CA LEU A 927 1.29 12.20 -51.13
C LEU A 927 0.91 11.55 -52.47
N LEU A 928 0.84 12.34 -53.54
CA LEU A 928 0.62 11.81 -54.89
C LEU A 928 1.77 10.87 -55.30
N THR A 929 3.02 11.29 -55.06
CA THR A 929 4.20 10.46 -55.34
C THR A 929 4.15 9.13 -54.58
N ILE A 930 3.73 9.14 -53.31
CA ILE A 930 3.57 7.94 -52.49
C ILE A 930 2.42 7.08 -53.01
N ALA A 931 1.26 7.67 -53.31
CA ALA A 931 0.08 6.95 -53.82
C ALA A 931 0.35 6.23 -55.15
N GLU A 932 1.19 6.80 -56.02
CA GLU A 932 1.59 6.21 -57.30
C GLU A 932 2.84 5.31 -57.24
N SER A 933 3.44 5.16 -56.05
CA SER A 933 4.67 4.39 -55.87
C SER A 933 4.45 2.87 -55.84
N SER A 934 5.55 2.12 -55.82
CA SER A 934 5.53 0.67 -55.60
C SER A 934 5.52 0.26 -54.12
N MET A 935 5.22 1.19 -53.20
CA MET A 935 5.13 0.92 -51.77
C MET A 935 3.96 -0.02 -51.43
N SER A 936 3.90 -0.52 -50.20
CA SER A 936 2.82 -1.39 -49.73
C SER A 936 1.42 -0.77 -49.92
N SER A 937 0.40 -1.61 -50.10
CA SER A 937 -0.98 -1.14 -50.27
C SER A 937 -1.49 -0.34 -49.08
N ALA A 938 -1.04 -0.67 -47.87
CA ALA A 938 -1.39 0.08 -46.66
C ALA A 938 -0.89 1.53 -46.71
N VAL A 939 0.27 1.77 -47.32
CA VAL A 939 0.87 3.09 -47.48
C VAL A 939 0.23 3.84 -48.64
N THR A 940 0.14 3.23 -49.82
CA THR A 940 -0.39 3.89 -51.03
C THR A 940 -1.86 4.27 -50.89
N VAL A 941 -2.70 3.38 -50.34
CA VAL A 941 -4.14 3.65 -50.09
C VAL A 941 -4.32 4.75 -49.06
N LYS A 942 -3.50 4.77 -48.00
CA LYS A 942 -3.57 5.82 -46.97
C LYS A 942 -3.15 7.17 -47.56
N ALA A 943 -2.12 7.21 -48.40
CA ALA A 943 -1.67 8.43 -49.07
C ALA A 943 -2.72 9.00 -50.02
N ASP A 944 -3.35 8.15 -50.84
CA ASP A 944 -4.45 8.52 -51.75
C ASP A 944 -5.67 9.07 -50.99
N TYR A 945 -6.05 8.40 -49.89
CA TYR A 945 -7.12 8.86 -49.01
C TYR A 945 -6.80 10.26 -48.42
N LEU A 946 -5.57 10.47 -47.95
CA LEU A 946 -5.17 11.76 -47.37
C LEU A 946 -5.07 12.87 -48.41
N LEU A 947 -4.63 12.55 -49.63
CA LEU A 947 -4.61 13.48 -50.74
C LEU A 947 -6.04 13.94 -51.08
N THR A 948 -6.98 12.99 -51.22
CA THR A 948 -8.39 13.29 -51.45
C THR A 948 -8.97 14.14 -50.33
N LYS A 949 -8.70 13.79 -49.07
CA LYS A 949 -9.17 14.54 -47.90
C LYS A 949 -8.64 15.98 -47.87
N LEU A 950 -7.37 16.19 -48.22
CA LEU A 950 -6.78 17.53 -48.32
C LEU A 950 -7.42 18.35 -49.45
N ILE A 951 -7.72 17.73 -50.59
CA ILE A 951 -8.41 18.38 -51.72
C ILE A 951 -9.84 18.76 -51.32
N ASP A 952 -10.58 17.88 -50.67
CA ASP A 952 -11.95 18.14 -50.20
C ASP A 952 -12.03 19.27 -49.17
N MET A 953 -10.95 19.46 -48.40
CA MET A 953 -10.84 20.52 -47.37
C MET A 953 -10.33 21.85 -47.92
N ASP A 954 -9.94 21.93 -49.20
CA ASP A 954 -9.48 23.15 -49.85
C ASP A 954 -10.68 23.99 -50.35
N ASP A 955 -11.09 24.97 -49.55
CA ASP A 955 -12.19 25.90 -49.85
C ASP A 955 -11.93 26.83 -51.07
N ARG A 956 -10.77 26.72 -51.75
CA ARG A 956 -10.49 27.45 -53.01
C ARG A 956 -11.33 26.96 -54.20
N HIS A 957 -12.19 25.94 -54.02
CA HIS A 957 -13.03 25.35 -55.09
C HIS A 957 -14.55 25.32 -54.84
N SER A 958 -15.09 26.02 -53.83
CA SER A 958 -16.52 25.89 -53.46
C SER A 958 -17.31 27.21 -53.45
N ASP A 959 -17.37 27.92 -54.59
CA ASP A 959 -18.43 28.91 -54.84
C ASP A 959 -19.70 28.20 -55.35
N LYS A 960 -20.67 27.93 -54.47
CA LYS A 960 -22.12 27.87 -54.80
C LYS A 960 -23.02 27.83 -53.55
N PRO A 961 -24.08 28.66 -53.49
CA PRO A 961 -25.02 28.70 -52.38
C PRO A 961 -26.16 27.69 -52.56
N ALA A 962 -26.74 27.20 -51.45
CA ALA A 962 -28.05 26.57 -51.45
C ALA A 962 -28.87 27.05 -50.25
N GLU A 963 -30.13 27.38 -50.56
CA GLU A 963 -31.14 28.09 -49.79
C GLU A 963 -31.97 27.21 -48.82
N PRO A 964 -32.80 27.84 -47.95
CA PRO A 964 -33.44 27.22 -46.78
C PRO A 964 -34.90 26.80 -47.00
N HIS A 965 -35.38 25.82 -46.23
CA HIS A 965 -36.80 25.47 -45.97
C HIS A 965 -36.84 24.51 -44.75
N ASP A 966 -37.82 24.45 -43.84
CA ASP A 966 -38.91 25.30 -43.32
C ASP A 966 -39.46 24.53 -42.06
N ILE A 967 -39.56 25.17 -40.88
CA ILE A 967 -40.79 25.59 -40.14
C ILE A 967 -41.50 24.58 -39.19
N ALA A 968 -41.45 24.93 -37.88
CA ALA A 968 -42.48 24.97 -36.78
C ALA A 968 -43.22 23.68 -36.31
N GLU A 969 -43.77 23.51 -35.08
CA GLU A 969 -44.37 24.41 -34.07
C GLU A 969 -44.23 23.89 -32.61
N SER A 970 -44.55 24.78 -31.67
CA SER A 970 -44.60 24.71 -30.19
C SER A 970 -45.58 23.69 -29.56
N SER A 971 -45.35 23.29 -28.30
CA SER A 971 -46.41 22.78 -27.41
C SER A 971 -46.08 22.81 -25.89
N ILE A 972 -46.82 23.64 -25.15
CA ILE A 972 -47.55 23.41 -23.87
C ILE A 972 -46.82 22.98 -22.57
N PHE A 973 -45.54 22.58 -22.55
CA PHE A 973 -44.95 22.08 -21.30
C PHE A 973 -44.48 23.15 -20.30
N THR A 974 -44.31 24.40 -20.76
CA THR A 974 -43.65 25.45 -19.97
C THR A 974 -44.59 26.22 -19.03
N GLU A 975 -45.92 26.02 -19.13
CA GLU A 975 -46.90 26.82 -18.37
C GLU A 975 -47.48 26.13 -17.11
N VAL A 976 -47.20 24.83 -16.90
CA VAL A 976 -47.81 24.05 -15.80
C VAL A 976 -46.93 24.01 -14.53
N ILE A 977 -45.60 24.07 -14.68
CA ILE A 977 -44.67 23.91 -13.55
C ILE A 977 -44.66 25.12 -12.59
N MET A 978 -45.04 26.30 -13.08
CA MET A 978 -45.02 27.54 -12.30
C MET A 978 -46.17 27.69 -11.28
N LYS A 979 -47.08 26.70 -11.16
CA LYS A 979 -48.19 26.75 -10.19
C LYS A 979 -48.11 25.78 -9.01
N TYR A 980 -47.12 24.89 -8.97
CA TYR A 980 -47.01 23.91 -7.87
C TYR A 980 -46.21 24.42 -6.66
N LEU A 981 -45.46 25.51 -6.81
CA LEU A 981 -44.50 26.01 -5.80
C LEU A 981 -45.09 26.96 -4.73
N ASN A 982 -46.33 26.79 -4.25
CA ASN A 982 -46.95 27.76 -3.31
C ASN A 982 -47.75 27.22 -2.07
N GLY A 983 -47.30 26.14 -1.41
CA GLY A 983 -47.29 26.04 0.09
C GLY A 983 -48.43 25.41 0.95
N TYR A 984 -48.00 24.84 2.11
CA TYR A 984 -48.60 24.66 3.49
C TYR A 984 -49.16 23.28 4.01
N GLY A 985 -48.56 22.71 5.09
CA GLY A 985 -49.22 22.08 6.28
C GLY A 985 -49.05 20.55 6.62
N PRO A 986 -48.93 20.07 7.91
CA PRO A 986 -48.35 18.75 8.27
C PRO A 986 -49.17 17.71 9.14
N ALA A 987 -48.79 16.43 8.99
CA ALA A 987 -48.57 15.32 9.95
C ALA A 987 -49.64 14.73 10.93
N LEU A 988 -50.82 15.29 11.18
CA LEU A 988 -51.77 14.66 12.15
C LEU A 988 -52.77 13.65 11.55
N ASP A 989 -52.84 13.54 10.22
CA ASP A 989 -53.90 12.78 9.52
C ASP A 989 -53.60 11.26 9.32
N TYR A 990 -52.41 10.84 9.76
CA TYR A 990 -51.82 9.53 9.49
C TYR A 990 -52.23 8.43 10.45
N ILE A 991 -52.44 8.83 11.70
CA ILE A 991 -52.78 7.91 12.78
C ILE A 991 -54.22 7.42 12.62
N GLN A 992 -55.09 8.19 11.96
CA GLN A 992 -56.51 7.85 11.78
C GLN A 992 -56.79 6.96 10.56
N LYS A 993 -55.82 6.71 9.67
CA LYS A 993 -56.03 5.94 8.42
C LYS A 993 -55.50 4.50 8.43
N GLY A 994 -55.11 3.96 9.59
CA GLY A 994 -55.03 2.50 9.79
C GLY A 994 -53.71 1.80 9.39
N TYR A 995 -52.59 2.52 9.30
CA TYR A 995 -51.28 1.92 8.99
C TYR A 995 -50.55 1.27 10.19
N VAL A 996 -51.25 0.42 10.95
CA VAL A 996 -50.63 -0.36 12.05
C VAL A 996 -49.64 -1.40 11.52
N LYS A 997 -49.82 -1.89 10.29
CA LYS A 997 -48.94 -2.90 9.68
C LYS A 997 -47.60 -2.34 9.18
N LEU A 998 -47.54 -1.06 8.79
CA LEU A 998 -46.30 -0.44 8.30
C LEU A 998 -45.30 -0.21 9.44
N ILE A 999 -45.80 0.13 10.63
CA ILE A 999 -44.98 0.30 11.85
C ILE A 999 -44.47 -1.06 12.37
N VAL A 1000 -45.28 -2.12 12.28
CA VAL A 1000 -44.88 -3.47 12.73
C VAL A 1000 -43.87 -4.12 11.78
N VAL A 1001 -44.02 -3.93 10.46
CA VAL A 1001 -43.09 -4.50 9.46
C VAL A 1001 -41.77 -3.71 9.41
N SER A 1002 -41.81 -2.38 9.54
CA SER A 1002 -40.58 -1.57 9.61
C SER A 1002 -39.79 -1.83 10.90
N SER A 1003 -40.47 -2.14 12.00
CA SER A 1003 -39.80 -2.53 13.26
C SER A 1003 -39.25 -3.96 13.21
N PHE A 1004 -39.90 -4.86 12.46
CA PHE A 1004 -39.42 -6.23 12.25
C PHE A 1004 -38.16 -6.25 11.37
N GLU A 1005 -38.10 -5.40 10.34
CA GLU A 1005 -36.97 -5.37 9.42
C GLU A 1005 -35.80 -4.49 9.88
N LEU A 1006 -36.05 -3.47 10.69
CA LEU A 1006 -35.00 -2.81 11.49
C LEU A 1006 -34.37 -3.79 12.50
N MET A 1007 -35.16 -4.69 13.10
CA MET A 1007 -34.63 -5.73 13.99
C MET A 1007 -33.92 -6.87 13.25
N ASN A 1008 -34.27 -7.18 12.00
CA ASN A 1008 -33.51 -8.12 11.18
C ASN A 1008 -32.20 -7.53 10.66
N ILE A 1009 -32.15 -6.24 10.30
CA ILE A 1009 -30.93 -5.53 9.90
C ILE A 1009 -29.97 -5.35 11.08
N LEU A 1010 -30.47 -5.06 12.29
CA LEU A 1010 -29.65 -5.05 13.50
C LEU A 1010 -29.16 -6.46 13.89
N LYS A 1011 -29.86 -7.52 13.47
CA LYS A 1011 -29.44 -8.92 13.67
C LYS A 1011 -28.39 -9.38 12.64
N SER A 1012 -28.45 -8.90 11.39
CA SER A 1012 -27.53 -9.32 10.32
C SER A 1012 -26.25 -8.50 10.23
N ASN A 1013 -26.20 -7.29 10.80
CA ASN A 1013 -25.01 -6.41 10.72
C ASN A 1013 -24.18 -6.33 12.01
N CYS A 1014 -24.42 -7.15 13.03
CA CYS A 1014 -23.53 -7.20 14.21
C CYS A 1014 -22.23 -8.01 13.98
N PHE A 1015 -22.04 -8.67 12.83
CA PHE A 1015 -20.89 -9.57 12.59
C PHE A 1015 -19.89 -9.15 11.50
N ASN A 1016 -20.19 -8.12 10.68
CA ASN A 1016 -19.29 -7.66 9.60
C ASN A 1016 -18.48 -6.39 9.93
N PHE A 1017 -18.52 -5.91 11.17
CA PHE A 1017 -17.77 -4.73 11.60
C PHE A 1017 -16.26 -4.97 11.83
N ALA A 1018 -15.77 -6.21 11.77
CA ALA A 1018 -14.43 -6.57 12.25
C ALA A 1018 -13.38 -6.94 11.17
N LYS A 1019 -13.72 -6.99 9.87
CA LYS A 1019 -12.79 -7.49 8.82
C LYS A 1019 -12.43 -6.53 7.68
N ASN A 1020 -12.90 -5.27 7.67
CA ASN A 1020 -12.67 -4.35 6.55
C ASN A 1020 -11.86 -3.10 6.95
N GLN A 1021 -10.55 -3.09 6.64
CA GLN A 1021 -9.69 -1.90 6.73
C GLN A 1021 -9.99 -0.83 5.66
N ALA A 1022 -10.92 -1.09 4.73
CA ALA A 1022 -11.36 -0.13 3.71
C ALA A 1022 -12.47 0.84 4.18
N PHE A 1023 -13.07 0.64 5.36
CA PHE A 1023 -14.17 1.49 5.84
C PHE A 1023 -13.72 2.74 6.62
N TYR A 1024 -12.40 2.93 6.78
CA TYR A 1024 -11.83 4.03 7.56
C TYR A 1024 -11.45 5.28 6.77
N LYS A 1025 -11.60 5.25 5.44
CA LYS A 1025 -11.16 6.31 4.54
C LYS A 1025 -12.26 7.06 3.79
N SER A 1026 -13.53 6.83 4.13
CA SER A 1026 -14.67 7.50 3.46
C SER A 1026 -15.71 8.05 4.44
N TYR A 1027 -15.27 8.38 5.65
CA TYR A 1027 -16.12 9.00 6.67
C TYR A 1027 -16.11 10.53 6.50
N ASP A 1028 -16.84 11.06 5.52
CA ASP A 1028 -17.70 12.23 5.78
C ASP A 1028 -18.79 12.48 4.72
N ASP A 1029 -18.58 12.23 3.41
CA ASP A 1029 -19.53 12.79 2.41
C ASP A 1029 -20.37 11.78 1.59
N HIS A 1030 -20.09 10.48 1.61
CA HIS A 1030 -20.75 9.52 0.71
C HIS A 1030 -21.76 8.58 1.37
N ILE A 1031 -21.70 8.39 2.70
CA ILE A 1031 -22.74 7.65 3.42
C ILE A 1031 -24.08 8.37 3.29
N GLU A 1032 -24.11 9.71 3.28
CA GLU A 1032 -25.34 10.48 3.15
C GLU A 1032 -26.03 10.26 1.80
N ALA A 1033 -25.27 10.06 0.72
CA ALA A 1033 -25.78 9.87 -0.64
C ALA A 1033 -26.21 8.42 -0.92
N ASP A 1034 -25.45 7.43 -0.46
CA ASP A 1034 -25.78 6.01 -0.63
C ASP A 1034 -26.90 5.57 0.33
N PHE A 1035 -26.96 6.12 1.55
CA PHE A 1035 -28.15 5.95 2.40
C PHE A 1035 -29.37 6.67 1.80
N ARG A 1036 -29.23 7.89 1.25
CA ARG A 1036 -30.34 8.58 0.56
C ARG A 1036 -30.81 7.85 -0.70
N SER A 1037 -29.90 7.21 -1.43
CA SER A 1037 -30.18 6.44 -2.64
C SER A 1037 -30.80 5.07 -2.32
N TYR A 1038 -30.31 4.36 -1.29
CA TYR A 1038 -30.85 3.07 -0.87
C TYR A 1038 -32.22 3.19 -0.20
N PHE A 1039 -32.42 4.18 0.69
CA PHE A 1039 -33.76 4.53 1.14
C PHE A 1039 -34.59 5.12 -0.03
N GLY A 1040 -33.96 5.85 -0.96
CA GLY A 1040 -34.46 6.25 -2.28
C GLY A 1040 -35.23 5.14 -2.99
N SER A 1041 -34.52 4.07 -3.33
CA SER A 1041 -35.01 2.88 -4.02
C SER A 1041 -35.97 2.04 -3.17
N LEU A 1042 -35.77 2.00 -1.85
CA LEU A 1042 -36.67 1.30 -0.94
C LEU A 1042 -38.04 1.99 -0.89
N PHE A 1043 -38.08 3.33 -0.91
CA PHE A 1043 -39.33 4.12 -0.99
C PHE A 1043 -40.00 4.01 -2.37
N GLU A 1044 -39.24 3.93 -3.47
CA GLU A 1044 -39.76 3.64 -4.82
C GLU A 1044 -40.40 2.24 -4.90
N SER A 1045 -39.87 1.26 -4.16
CA SER A 1045 -40.43 -0.10 -4.13
C SER A 1045 -41.78 -0.22 -3.39
N PHE A 1046 -42.20 0.82 -2.66
CA PHE A 1046 -43.51 0.90 -2.00
C PHE A 1046 -44.53 1.76 -2.79
N GLU A 1047 -44.18 2.30 -3.97
CA GLU A 1047 -45.07 3.17 -4.78
C GLU A 1047 -46.23 2.42 -5.45
N ASP A 1048 -46.22 1.08 -5.51
CA ASP A 1048 -47.31 0.33 -6.17
C ASP A 1048 -48.61 0.22 -5.35
N GLY A 1049 -48.69 0.92 -4.23
CA GLY A 1049 -49.99 1.19 -3.64
C GLY A 1049 -49.87 1.86 -2.30
N ILE A 1050 -49.93 3.19 -2.29
CA ILE A 1050 -50.69 4.01 -1.34
C ILE A 1050 -50.61 5.45 -1.85
N ASP A 1051 -51.74 5.93 -2.34
CA ASP A 1051 -51.97 7.33 -2.65
C ASP A 1051 -51.97 8.15 -1.35
N THR A 1052 -51.41 9.35 -1.47
CA THR A 1052 -51.26 10.39 -0.45
C THR A 1052 -50.21 10.04 0.60
N ILE A 1053 -49.18 10.91 0.72
CA ILE A 1053 -48.74 11.59 1.95
C ILE A 1053 -47.38 12.33 1.78
N HIS A 1054 -47.29 13.59 2.22
CA HIS A 1054 -46.04 14.38 2.25
C HIS A 1054 -45.62 14.65 3.71
N VAL A 1055 -44.47 14.09 4.12
CA VAL A 1055 -43.68 14.53 5.27
C VAL A 1055 -42.24 14.73 4.77
N GLU A 1056 -41.58 15.82 5.19
CA GLU A 1056 -40.24 16.20 4.76
C GLU A 1056 -39.18 15.16 5.21
N ARG A 1057 -38.91 14.23 4.30
CA ARG A 1057 -37.95 13.11 4.32
C ARG A 1057 -36.60 13.46 4.97
N GLU A 1058 -36.15 14.70 4.82
CA GLU A 1058 -34.82 15.17 5.22
C GLU A 1058 -34.67 15.40 6.74
N LYS A 1059 -35.72 15.82 7.46
CA LYS A 1059 -35.63 16.13 8.91
C LYS A 1059 -35.58 14.88 9.78
N LEU A 1060 -36.16 13.77 9.33
CA LEU A 1060 -36.13 12.49 10.03
C LEU A 1060 -34.77 11.78 9.86
N ILE A 1061 -34.15 11.94 8.68
CA ILE A 1061 -32.83 11.41 8.34
C ILE A 1061 -31.74 12.14 9.17
N ALA A 1062 -31.83 13.46 9.30
CA ALA A 1062 -30.88 14.25 10.09
C ALA A 1062 -30.86 13.89 11.59
N PHE A 1063 -32.02 13.63 12.20
CA PHE A 1063 -32.12 13.26 13.62
C PHE A 1063 -31.49 11.88 13.95
N PHE A 1064 -31.54 10.93 13.01
CA PHE A 1064 -30.96 9.59 13.16
C PHE A 1064 -29.44 9.57 12.94
N LEU A 1065 -28.93 10.38 12.01
CA LEU A 1065 -27.50 10.51 11.73
C LEU A 1065 -26.75 11.21 12.89
N ASP A 1066 -27.29 12.30 13.44
CA ASP A 1066 -26.69 13.03 14.58
C ASP A 1066 -26.51 12.16 15.84
N SER A 1067 -27.35 11.14 16.01
CA SER A 1067 -27.31 10.22 17.15
C SER A 1067 -26.28 9.09 17.00
N LEU A 1068 -25.85 8.76 15.77
CA LEU A 1068 -24.88 7.71 15.44
C LEU A 1068 -23.43 8.23 15.47
N THR A 1069 -23.23 9.48 15.03
CA THR A 1069 -21.91 10.13 14.97
C THR A 1069 -21.30 10.38 16.36
N GLN A 1070 -22.13 10.53 17.39
CA GLN A 1070 -21.67 10.74 18.78
C GLN A 1070 -21.13 9.47 19.48
N ILE A 1071 -21.29 8.28 18.89
CA ILE A 1071 -20.98 7.01 19.55
C ILE A 1071 -19.80 6.25 18.89
N ALA A 1072 -19.54 6.45 17.59
CA ALA A 1072 -18.61 5.58 16.82
C ALA A 1072 -17.14 6.07 16.74
N SER A 1073 -16.85 7.37 16.90
CA SER A 1073 -15.52 7.93 16.60
C SER A 1073 -14.41 7.61 17.63
N VAL A 1074 -14.77 7.28 18.86
CA VAL A 1074 -13.82 7.02 19.96
C VAL A 1074 -13.35 5.55 19.97
N TYR A 1075 -14.18 4.63 19.49
CA TYR A 1075 -13.99 3.18 19.54
C TYR A 1075 -12.98 2.68 18.50
N LEU A 1076 -13.08 3.25 17.31
CA LEU A 1076 -12.30 2.87 16.15
C LEU A 1076 -10.80 3.25 16.26
N ARG A 1077 -10.51 4.28 17.06
CA ARG A 1077 -9.17 4.80 17.33
C ARG A 1077 -8.34 3.89 18.24
N GLN A 1078 -8.98 3.10 19.08
CA GLN A 1078 -8.32 2.16 19.98
C GLN A 1078 -8.01 0.81 19.30
N CYS A 1079 -8.82 0.39 18.31
CA CYS A 1079 -8.58 -0.81 17.51
C CYS A 1079 -7.30 -0.74 16.66
N SER A 1080 -6.97 0.45 16.13
CA SER A 1080 -5.75 0.66 15.33
C SER A 1080 -4.47 0.52 16.16
N ILE A 1081 -4.49 1.00 17.41
CA ILE A 1081 -3.35 0.90 18.35
C ILE A 1081 -3.13 -0.56 18.77
N PHE A 1082 -4.20 -1.36 18.86
CA PHE A 1082 -4.14 -2.77 19.26
C PHE A 1082 -3.67 -3.71 18.13
N TRP A 1083 -3.94 -3.37 16.87
CA TRP A 1083 -3.51 -4.15 15.69
C TRP A 1083 -2.01 -3.98 15.37
N ASP A 1084 -1.47 -2.77 15.57
CA ASP A 1084 -0.03 -2.49 15.41
C ASP A 1084 0.82 -3.15 16.50
N LEU A 1085 0.25 -3.40 17.69
CA LEU A 1085 0.89 -4.16 18.77
C LEU A 1085 0.92 -5.68 18.54
N LEU A 1086 0.00 -6.22 17.74
CA LEU A 1086 -0.10 -7.67 17.46
C LEU A 1086 0.72 -8.13 16.24
N THR A 1087 1.03 -7.22 15.32
CA THR A 1087 1.77 -7.54 14.07
C THR A 1087 3.30 -7.36 14.18
N ALA A 1088 3.80 -6.79 15.29
CA ALA A 1088 5.23 -6.67 15.58
C ALA A 1088 5.94 -8.01 15.93
N ILE A 1089 5.26 -9.16 15.84
CA ILE A 1089 5.80 -10.49 16.20
C ILE A 1089 5.98 -11.42 14.98
N GLN A 1090 5.57 -11.04 13.76
CA GLN A 1090 5.68 -11.93 12.59
C GLN A 1090 6.29 -11.27 11.36
N SER A 1091 7.62 -11.35 11.29
CA SER A 1091 8.43 -11.48 10.06
C SER A 1091 9.67 -12.28 10.48
N GLU A 1092 10.15 -13.34 9.82
CA GLU A 1092 10.11 -13.67 8.39
C GLU A 1092 10.71 -15.08 8.17
N ASN A 1093 10.32 -15.72 7.05
CA ASN A 1093 11.02 -16.75 6.25
C ASN A 1093 10.65 -18.25 6.41
N GLY A 1094 10.09 -18.79 5.32
CA GLY A 1094 10.12 -20.22 5.01
C GLY A 1094 11.35 -20.61 4.18
N TYR A 1095 12.03 -21.70 4.56
CA TYR A 1095 12.31 -22.90 3.74
C TYR A 1095 13.25 -23.88 4.50
N GLU A 1096 12.72 -25.07 4.74
CA GLU A 1096 13.30 -26.41 4.95
C GLU A 1096 14.80 -26.60 5.27
N ARG A 1097 15.07 -27.28 6.40
CA ARG A 1097 15.87 -28.52 6.46
C ARG A 1097 15.79 -29.23 7.82
N ASN A 1098 15.22 -30.44 7.80
CA ASN A 1098 15.34 -31.59 8.71
C ASN A 1098 15.81 -31.30 10.16
N LEU A 1099 14.84 -31.23 11.08
CA LEU A 1099 15.07 -31.44 12.52
C LEU A 1099 14.21 -32.63 12.99
N PRO A 1100 14.72 -33.48 13.88
CA PRO A 1100 14.07 -34.73 14.30
C PRO A 1100 12.78 -34.43 15.07
N THR A 1101 11.80 -35.32 14.95
CA THR A 1101 10.51 -35.18 15.62
C THR A 1101 10.63 -35.45 17.13
N PHE A 1102 9.69 -34.89 17.88
CA PHE A 1102 9.65 -34.90 19.35
C PHE A 1102 9.60 -36.32 19.97
N ASP A 1103 9.25 -37.33 19.18
CA ASP A 1103 9.22 -38.74 19.58
C ASP A 1103 10.58 -39.45 19.45
N GLU A 1104 11.55 -38.90 18.71
CA GLU A 1104 12.87 -39.51 18.51
C GLU A 1104 13.89 -39.16 19.63
N ILE A 1105 13.50 -38.34 20.61
CA ILE A 1105 14.37 -37.88 21.71
C ILE A 1105 14.16 -38.68 23.01
N PHE A 1106 13.09 -39.49 23.11
CA PHE A 1106 12.68 -40.10 24.39
C PHE A 1106 12.59 -41.64 24.41
N GLU A 1107 13.26 -42.36 23.52
CA GLU A 1107 13.54 -43.79 23.72
C GLU A 1107 15.05 -44.01 23.93
N GLY A 1108 15.45 -44.18 25.20
CA GLY A 1108 16.82 -44.49 25.60
C GLY A 1108 17.05 -44.48 27.11
N ASP A 1109 16.58 -45.54 27.77
CA ASP A 1109 16.96 -46.08 29.09
C ASP A 1109 17.45 -45.13 30.22
N GLU A 1110 16.54 -44.91 31.17
CA GLU A 1110 16.86 -44.61 32.58
C GLU A 1110 17.40 -45.89 33.25
N ASP A 1111 18.72 -46.02 33.40
CA ASP A 1111 19.35 -46.82 34.46
C ASP A 1111 20.88 -46.66 34.42
N GLU A 1112 21.41 -45.58 35.00
CA GLU A 1112 22.72 -45.56 35.67
C GLU A 1112 22.99 -44.19 36.31
N PHE A 1113 23.57 -44.18 37.51
CA PHE A 1113 24.02 -43.03 38.31
C PHE A 1113 23.02 -42.37 39.30
N LEU A 1114 22.45 -43.20 40.18
CA LEU A 1114 22.14 -42.82 41.57
C LEU A 1114 23.01 -43.67 42.51
N GLU A 1115 24.28 -43.33 42.68
CA GLU A 1115 25.13 -43.80 43.80
C GLU A 1115 26.50 -43.10 43.73
N ASP A 1116 26.57 -41.84 44.15
CA ASP A 1116 27.76 -41.32 44.85
C ASP A 1116 27.49 -39.90 45.36
N PHE A 1117 28.08 -39.59 46.51
CA PHE A 1117 28.04 -38.31 47.24
C PHE A 1117 26.91 -38.13 48.26
N MET A 1118 26.92 -39.05 49.23
CA MET A 1118 26.68 -38.72 50.64
C MET A 1118 27.72 -37.70 51.17
N ILE A 1119 27.22 -36.75 51.94
CA ILE A 1119 27.94 -35.79 52.80
C ILE A 1119 28.79 -36.56 53.84
N PRO A 1120 29.88 -35.97 54.37
CA PRO A 1120 29.77 -35.51 55.76
C PRO A 1120 30.35 -34.10 56.04
N SER A 1121 29.65 -33.45 56.98
CA SER A 1121 29.93 -32.30 57.84
C SER A 1121 31.39 -31.85 58.03
N ASP A 1122 31.62 -30.54 57.87
CA ASP A 1122 31.83 -29.59 58.98
C ASP A 1122 31.37 -28.18 58.58
#